data_AF-A0A830DZ36-F1
#
_entry.id   AF-A0A830DZ36-F1
#
_cell.length_a   1.000
_cell.length_b   1.000
_cell.length_c   1.000
_cell.angle_alpha   90.00
_cell.angle_beta   90.00
_cell.angle_gamma   90.00
#
_symmetry.space_group_name_H-M   'P 1'
#
loop_
_entity.id
_entity.type
_entity.pdbx_description
1 polymer ?
#
loop_
_entity_poly.entity_id
_entity_poly.type
_entity_poly.pdbx_seq_one_letter_code
_entity_poly.pdbx_strand_id
1 'polypeptide(L)'
;MPGKKSPLGMFAARGLEERRKKFRWSDTYYKRRALGIAKKFDPLEGAPMARGIVLEKVGVEARKPNAAVRKCVTPDTLINLTPRVATKIVNLIDRWHEVTIIHFNKDSKSVEPTNLVDFFHIEPEEFREDGVYELKTLYGRRIIASGDHPIYTGRGVLPLKEVRPGDYVVIYPREPIEAYALNDDRVILTEDDIRREAPPGSKVDEIINKLKRLGLLPLKYNNRNIYRIARIVGHLFGDGSLSYVRSGNGYEGRVAFSGDPNDLDDIINDLIELGFKPSRIREYDHESVVTWSNGLVQVISGKSHVVFVNSIALFVLLKALGVPVGDKVLQTFRVPKWVTEAPLDVKAEFLAAYFGSELEKPRVEDNGRTFQPPSLVMHKAEGLLNDGIAFLNDIKTLLNEFGVETTPITVSEGVIRKDSVKTVRLRFSILSRTENLLRFFGRIGYTYNRERDSLAVLAYEYLRRKVMLWQHYTEAYELTRRLMVRGYNDTNIIKAIKSAGYRVNRATVYRWLRGIKNVKYIGRTARIPPFNAWVIENTLGLGDSGLVWDIVTEVKPIEWNDKLWDITTESPYHNFIANGLVTGNCVRVQITKNGKVVTAFVPWDGGLNIINEHDEVIIERIGGPEGRAYGDLPGVRFRVIMVNGVSLKAVLQGKKQKPVR
;
A
#
# COMPACT_ATOMS: atom_id res chain seq x y z
N MET A 1 -25.88 55.71 40.07
CA MET A 1 -26.35 56.50 38.91
C MET A 1 -25.27 56.45 37.81
N PRO A 2 -25.63 56.65 36.52
CA PRO A 2 -25.02 56.09 35.31
C PRO A 2 -23.58 56.56 34.99
N GLY A 3 -23.00 56.00 33.92
CA GLY A 3 -21.57 56.03 33.55
C GLY A 3 -20.76 57.31 33.78
N LYS A 4 -19.46 57.13 34.06
CA LYS A 4 -18.48 58.23 34.05
C LYS A 4 -17.53 58.08 32.86
N LYS A 5 -17.77 58.93 31.86
CA LYS A 5 -16.90 59.20 30.70
C LYS A 5 -15.46 59.45 31.18
N SER A 6 -14.49 59.06 30.35
CA SER A 6 -13.10 59.55 30.46
C SER A 6 -13.10 61.06 30.72
N PRO A 7 -12.16 61.63 31.51
CA PRO A 7 -12.17 63.05 31.82
C PRO A 7 -12.18 63.85 30.51
N LEU A 8 -13.26 64.59 30.28
CA LEU A 8 -13.44 65.52 29.17
C LEU A 8 -13.26 66.93 29.77
N GLY A 9 -12.04 67.47 29.70
CA GLY A 9 -11.71 68.79 30.21
C GLY A 9 -10.23 69.16 30.05
N MET A 10 -9.91 70.45 30.18
CA MET A 10 -8.53 70.93 30.42
C MET A 10 -7.97 70.12 31.61
N PHE A 11 -6.74 69.62 31.52
CA PHE A 11 -6.07 68.65 32.43
C PHE A 11 -6.21 67.15 32.11
N ALA A 12 -6.95 66.72 31.07
CA ALA A 12 -7.00 65.30 30.65
C ALA A 12 -5.79 64.82 29.81
N ALA A 13 -4.89 65.74 29.42
CA ALA A 13 -3.82 65.48 28.44
C ALA A 13 -2.86 64.36 28.85
N ARG A 14 -2.42 64.33 30.11
CA ARG A 14 -1.47 63.33 30.62
C ARG A 14 -2.05 61.91 30.59
N GLY A 15 -3.30 61.76 31.03
CA GLY A 15 -3.99 60.46 31.02
C GLY A 15 -4.33 59.95 29.61
N LEU A 16 -4.49 60.86 28.63
CA LEU A 16 -4.64 60.50 27.22
C LEU A 16 -3.30 60.13 26.57
N GLU A 17 -2.21 60.79 26.95
CA GLU A 17 -0.86 60.49 26.46
C GLU A 17 -0.37 59.13 26.97
N GLU A 18 -0.57 58.82 28.25
CA GLU A 18 -0.24 57.51 28.83
C GLU A 18 -1.07 56.39 28.20
N ARG A 19 -2.38 56.63 27.97
CA ARG A 19 -3.22 55.69 27.21
C ARG A 19 -2.72 55.51 25.79
N ARG A 20 -2.37 56.60 25.08
CA ARG A 20 -1.80 56.51 23.72
C ARG A 20 -0.48 55.75 23.71
N LYS A 21 0.41 55.95 24.68
CA LYS A 21 1.65 55.16 24.82
C LYS A 21 1.34 53.68 25.06
N LYS A 22 0.40 53.37 25.97
CA LYS A 22 -0.04 51.99 26.23
C LYS A 22 -0.67 51.32 25.00
N PHE A 23 -1.56 52.02 24.30
CA PHE A 23 -2.18 51.53 23.05
C PHE A 23 -1.18 51.42 21.89
N ARG A 24 -0.16 52.27 21.85
CA ARG A 24 0.93 52.18 20.86
C ARG A 24 1.80 50.94 21.09
N TRP A 25 1.94 50.48 22.33
CA TRP A 25 2.61 49.20 22.63
C TRP A 25 1.74 47.96 22.35
N SER A 26 0.42 48.11 22.23
CA SER A 26 -0.45 47.04 21.70
C SER A 26 -0.44 46.96 20.17
N ASP A 27 0.08 47.97 19.46
CA ASP A 27 0.31 47.90 18.02
C ASP A 27 1.47 46.94 17.71
N THR A 28 1.16 45.85 17.02
CA THR A 28 2.06 44.76 16.67
C THR A 28 3.23 45.22 15.79
N TYR A 29 3.01 46.20 14.90
CA TYR A 29 4.05 46.75 14.02
C TYR A 29 4.97 47.70 14.76
N TYR A 30 4.43 48.55 15.63
CA TYR A 30 5.24 49.42 16.50
C TYR A 30 6.10 48.60 17.46
N LYS A 31 5.50 47.60 18.12
CA LYS A 31 6.19 46.69 19.06
C LYS A 31 7.30 45.89 18.36
N ARG A 32 7.04 45.35 17.16
CA ARG A 32 8.05 44.62 16.35
C ARG A 32 9.25 45.49 15.97
N ARG A 33 8.99 46.76 15.60
CA ARG A 33 10.03 47.71 15.17
C ARG A 33 10.84 48.25 16.36
N ALA A 34 10.16 48.71 17.41
CA ALA A 34 10.78 49.32 18.59
C ALA A 34 11.64 48.34 19.40
N LEU A 35 11.27 47.05 19.42
CA LEU A 35 12.03 46.00 20.12
C LEU A 35 13.05 45.28 19.22
N GLY A 36 13.19 45.68 17.95
CA GLY A 36 14.10 45.02 17.01
C GLY A 36 13.82 43.52 16.80
N ILE A 37 12.59 43.07 17.07
CA ILE A 37 12.19 41.65 17.13
C ILE A 37 12.50 40.95 15.82
N ALA A 38 12.28 41.61 14.68
CA ALA A 38 12.56 41.02 13.37
C ALA A 38 14.03 40.60 13.21
N LYS A 39 14.99 41.40 13.67
CA LYS A 39 16.43 41.09 13.60
C LYS A 39 16.87 40.11 14.69
N LYS A 40 16.23 40.15 15.86
CA LYS A 40 16.53 39.29 17.02
C LYS A 40 16.05 37.84 16.83
N PHE A 41 14.93 37.65 16.14
CA PHE A 41 14.30 36.33 15.91
C PHE A 41 14.52 35.76 14.50
N ASP A 42 15.20 36.49 13.61
CA ASP A 42 15.64 35.96 12.32
C ASP A 42 16.78 34.95 12.51
N PRO A 43 16.64 33.69 12.06
CA PRO A 43 17.75 32.74 12.08
C PRO A 43 18.98 33.19 11.27
N LEU A 44 18.79 33.99 10.20
CA LEU A 44 19.89 34.51 9.37
C LEU A 44 20.37 35.91 9.78
N GLU A 45 19.77 36.53 10.80
CA GLU A 45 20.13 37.88 11.30
C GLU A 45 20.13 38.99 10.21
N GLY A 46 19.30 38.84 9.18
CA GLY A 46 19.24 39.76 8.04
C GLY A 46 20.16 39.43 6.86
N ALA A 47 20.92 38.32 6.91
CA ALA A 47 21.71 37.85 5.76
C ALA A 47 20.84 37.16 4.69
N PRO A 48 21.16 37.30 3.38
CA PRO A 48 20.39 36.69 2.29
C PRO A 48 20.55 35.16 2.25
N MET A 49 21.67 34.65 2.73
CA MET A 49 22.01 33.23 2.81
C MET A 49 22.78 32.95 4.09
N ALA A 50 22.75 31.70 4.55
CA ALA A 50 23.65 31.23 5.60
C ALA A 50 24.22 29.86 5.29
N ARG A 51 25.37 29.61 5.90
CA ARG A 51 26.02 28.32 5.92
C ARG A 51 25.48 27.52 7.11
N GLY A 52 25.16 26.26 6.88
CA GLY A 52 24.69 25.34 7.89
C GLY A 52 25.38 23.99 7.79
N ILE A 53 25.37 23.25 8.87
CA ILE A 53 25.76 21.85 8.91
C ILE A 53 24.47 21.04 9.04
N VAL A 54 24.33 20.01 8.21
CA VAL A 54 23.22 19.07 8.31
C VAL A 54 23.43 18.26 9.58
N LEU A 55 22.48 18.32 10.51
CA LEU A 55 22.62 17.62 11.79
C LEU A 55 22.15 16.18 11.73
N GLU A 56 21.01 15.96 11.09
CA GLU A 56 20.34 14.68 11.06
C GLU A 56 19.37 14.69 9.86
N LYS A 57 19.20 13.53 9.22
CA LYS A 57 18.06 13.31 8.33
C LYS A 57 16.86 12.92 9.18
N VAL A 58 16.07 13.91 9.60
CA VAL A 58 15.02 13.71 10.62
C VAL A 58 13.63 14.06 10.12
N GLY A 59 12.72 13.10 10.26
CA GLY A 59 11.39 13.40 10.80
C GLY A 59 11.59 13.96 12.22
N VAL A 60 11.12 15.18 12.48
CA VAL A 60 11.61 15.96 13.62
C VAL A 60 10.93 15.53 14.93
N GLU A 61 11.71 15.10 15.93
CA GLU A 61 11.34 15.23 17.35
C GLU A 61 12.06 16.42 18.02
N ALA A 62 11.43 16.96 19.08
CA ALA A 62 11.75 18.27 19.65
C ALA A 62 12.61 18.21 20.93
N ARG A 63 13.56 19.13 21.06
CA ARG A 63 14.32 19.42 22.30
C ARG A 63 13.53 20.28 23.32
N LYS A 64 12.27 20.62 23.02
CA LYS A 64 11.27 21.29 23.90
C LYS A 64 9.85 20.92 23.42
N PRO A 65 8.87 20.76 24.31
CA PRO A 65 7.57 20.12 24.01
C PRO A 65 6.65 20.82 22.99
N ASN A 66 7.02 21.93 22.35
CA ASN A 66 6.10 22.72 21.52
C ASN A 66 6.64 23.16 20.14
N ALA A 67 7.67 22.50 19.56
CA ALA A 67 8.35 23.07 18.38
C ALA A 67 8.78 22.09 17.26
N ALA A 68 8.21 20.89 17.18
CA ALA A 68 8.35 20.03 16.01
C ALA A 68 7.03 19.96 15.23
N VAL A 69 7.15 19.86 13.90
CA VAL A 69 6.03 19.59 12.97
C VAL A 69 5.67 18.13 13.17
N ARG A 70 4.48 17.85 13.70
CA ARG A 70 4.05 16.57 14.30
C ARG A 70 2.94 15.94 13.46
N LYS A 71 3.36 15.13 12.51
CA LYS A 71 2.53 14.52 11.46
C LYS A 71 1.96 13.19 11.95
N CYS A 72 0.74 13.16 12.47
CA CYS A 72 0.23 11.93 13.10
C CYS A 72 -1.21 11.61 12.66
N VAL A 73 -1.57 10.33 12.63
CA VAL A 73 -2.90 9.82 12.27
C VAL A 73 -3.67 9.37 13.50
N THR A 74 -4.99 9.18 13.37
CA THR A 74 -5.81 8.70 14.49
C THR A 74 -5.56 7.23 14.84
N PRO A 75 -5.82 6.80 16.09
CA PRO A 75 -5.63 5.44 16.58
C PRO A 75 -6.25 4.33 15.72
N ASP A 76 -7.39 4.61 15.10
CA ASP A 76 -8.16 3.67 14.29
C ASP A 76 -7.66 3.55 12.84
N THR A 77 -6.62 4.30 12.47
CA THR A 77 -6.05 4.28 11.12
C THR A 77 -5.41 2.93 10.82
N LEU A 78 -5.86 2.30 9.74
CA LEU A 78 -5.33 1.03 9.26
C LEU A 78 -4.02 1.27 8.50
N ILE A 79 -2.96 0.59 8.94
CA ILE A 79 -1.64 0.56 8.32
C ILE A 79 -1.45 -0.80 7.65
N ASN A 80 -1.13 -0.79 6.36
CA ASN A 80 -0.91 -2.01 5.61
C ASN A 80 0.44 -2.65 5.96
N LEU A 81 0.40 -3.86 6.50
CA LEU A 81 1.57 -4.71 6.78
C LEU A 81 2.04 -5.42 5.50
N THR A 82 1.07 -5.88 4.72
CA THR A 82 1.27 -6.47 3.39
C THR A 82 0.28 -5.82 2.41
N PRO A 83 0.39 -6.09 1.09
CA PRO A 83 -0.66 -5.74 0.13
C PRO A 83 -2.10 -6.03 0.60
N ARG A 84 -2.32 -7.12 1.34
CA ARG A 84 -3.67 -7.56 1.73
C ARG A 84 -3.96 -7.36 3.19
N VAL A 85 -2.95 -7.31 4.03
CA VAL A 85 -3.10 -7.33 5.48
C VAL A 85 -2.85 -5.94 6.03
N ALA A 86 -3.76 -5.46 6.88
CA ALA A 86 -3.58 -4.23 7.63
C ALA A 86 -3.95 -4.41 9.10
N THR A 87 -3.51 -3.49 9.93
CA THR A 87 -3.87 -3.43 11.34
C THR A 87 -4.02 -1.97 11.75
N LYS A 88 -4.80 -1.69 12.80
CA LYS A 88 -4.85 -0.35 13.36
C LYS A 88 -3.47 0.06 13.88
N ILE A 89 -3.09 1.33 13.70
CA ILE A 89 -1.78 1.82 14.14
C ILE A 89 -1.53 1.57 15.62
N VAL A 90 -2.55 1.67 16.49
CA VAL A 90 -2.40 1.38 17.93
C VAL A 90 -2.17 -0.09 18.25
N ASN A 91 -2.52 -1.02 17.37
CA ASN A 91 -2.23 -2.43 17.59
C ASN A 91 -0.72 -2.73 17.46
N LEU A 92 0.10 -1.73 17.07
CA LEU A 92 1.54 -1.85 16.90
C LEU A 92 2.37 -1.40 18.12
N ILE A 93 1.76 -0.82 19.16
CA ILE A 93 2.47 -0.18 20.30
C ILE A 93 3.65 -0.99 20.84
N ASP A 94 3.46 -2.29 21.07
CA ASP A 94 4.49 -3.15 21.66
C ASP A 94 5.20 -4.05 20.64
N ARG A 95 4.84 -3.97 19.36
CA ARG A 95 5.18 -4.99 18.36
C ARG A 95 5.57 -4.42 17.00
N TRP A 96 5.73 -3.09 16.89
CA TRP A 96 6.11 -2.43 15.66
C TRP A 96 7.46 -2.93 15.10
N HIS A 97 8.39 -3.34 15.97
CA HIS A 97 9.68 -3.95 15.59
C HIS A 97 9.55 -5.35 14.97
N GLU A 98 8.41 -6.01 15.13
CA GLU A 98 8.16 -7.38 14.66
C GLU A 98 7.46 -7.41 13.30
N VAL A 99 7.06 -6.25 12.78
CA VAL A 99 6.28 -6.15 11.54
C VAL A 99 7.04 -5.38 10.47
N THR A 100 6.72 -5.70 9.22
CA THR A 100 7.01 -4.85 8.07
C THR A 100 5.73 -4.17 7.63
N ILE A 101 5.86 -3.00 7.01
CA ILE A 101 4.75 -2.32 6.35
C ILE A 101 5.06 -2.10 4.87
N ILE A 102 4.06 -1.70 4.09
CA ILE A 102 4.26 -1.37 2.67
C ILE A 102 4.38 0.14 2.46
N HIS A 103 5.29 0.53 1.58
CA HIS A 103 5.47 1.90 1.12
C HIS A 103 5.44 1.98 -0.41
N PHE A 104 5.23 3.18 -0.94
CA PHE A 104 5.37 3.48 -2.35
C PHE A 104 6.80 3.90 -2.68
N ASN A 105 7.47 3.14 -3.54
CA ASN A 105 8.74 3.52 -4.13
C ASN A 105 8.49 4.33 -5.40
N LYS A 106 8.86 5.62 -5.38
CA LYS A 106 8.60 6.54 -6.51
C LYS A 106 9.47 6.26 -7.73
N ASP A 107 10.65 5.69 -7.52
CA ASP A 107 11.64 5.50 -8.59
C ASP A 107 11.30 4.26 -9.40
N SER A 108 11.04 3.13 -8.72
CA SER A 108 10.58 1.89 -9.35
C SER A 108 9.09 1.89 -9.67
N LYS A 109 8.32 2.85 -9.13
CA LYS A 109 6.86 2.94 -9.24
C LYS A 109 6.20 1.62 -8.83
N SER A 110 6.55 1.14 -7.65
CA SER A 110 6.07 -0.12 -7.07
C SER A 110 5.74 0.08 -5.60
N VAL A 111 5.00 -0.89 -5.05
CA VAL A 111 4.72 -0.97 -3.61
C VAL A 111 5.62 -2.05 -3.03
N GLU A 112 6.43 -1.67 -2.05
CA GLU A 112 7.53 -2.49 -1.52
C GLU A 112 7.45 -2.59 0.02
N PRO A 113 7.90 -3.70 0.62
CA PRO A 113 7.98 -3.83 2.07
C PRO A 113 9.13 -2.99 2.66
N THR A 114 8.94 -2.46 3.87
CA THR A 114 9.97 -1.76 4.64
C THR A 114 9.81 -2.02 6.13
N ASN A 115 10.92 -1.98 6.87
CA ASN A 115 10.91 -2.04 8.32
C ASN A 115 10.54 -0.69 8.93
N LEU A 116 10.17 -0.74 10.20
CA LEU A 116 9.96 0.45 11.02
C LEU A 116 11.23 0.75 11.83
N VAL A 117 11.56 2.03 11.95
CA VAL A 117 12.68 2.57 12.73
C VAL A 117 12.19 3.21 14.02
N ASP A 118 10.97 3.74 14.02
CA ASP A 118 10.39 4.42 15.17
C ASP A 118 8.86 4.34 15.18
N PHE A 119 8.27 4.45 16.36
CA PHE A 119 6.84 4.44 16.61
C PHE A 119 6.54 5.32 17.83
N PHE A 120 5.76 6.38 17.63
CA PHE A 120 5.50 7.36 18.68
C PHE A 120 4.08 7.92 18.61
N HIS A 121 3.72 8.67 19.64
CA HIS A 121 2.44 9.38 19.72
C HIS A 121 2.63 10.81 20.17
N ILE A 122 1.61 11.63 19.92
CA ILE A 122 1.50 13.01 20.39
C ILE A 122 0.21 13.22 21.17
N GLU A 123 0.27 14.05 22.20
CA GLU A 123 -0.86 14.42 23.06
C GLU A 123 -1.70 15.56 22.46
N PRO A 124 -2.98 15.74 22.87
CA PRO A 124 -3.87 16.79 22.36
C PRO A 124 -3.33 18.22 22.39
N GLU A 125 -2.50 18.55 23.38
CA GLU A 125 -1.87 19.87 23.49
C GLU A 125 -0.87 20.12 22.35
N GLU A 126 -0.29 19.05 21.81
CA GLU A 126 0.82 19.09 20.86
C GLU A 126 0.40 19.38 19.42
N PHE A 127 -0.86 19.14 19.07
CA PHE A 127 -1.44 19.42 17.74
C PHE A 127 -2.52 20.52 17.77
N ARG A 128 -2.63 21.28 18.86
CA ARG A 128 -3.65 22.33 19.00
C ARG A 128 -3.51 23.45 17.97
N GLU A 129 -2.28 23.79 17.55
CA GLU A 129 -2.03 24.84 16.55
C GLU A 129 -2.35 24.37 15.12
N ASP A 130 -2.01 23.12 14.78
CA ASP A 130 -2.24 22.56 13.45
C ASP A 130 -3.67 22.03 13.28
N GLY A 131 -4.34 21.68 14.38
CA GLY A 131 -5.67 21.07 14.39
C GLY A 131 -5.68 19.65 13.84
N VAL A 132 -6.86 19.03 13.88
CA VAL A 132 -7.11 17.71 13.30
C VAL A 132 -8.12 17.85 12.19
N TYR A 133 -7.86 17.17 11.07
CA TYR A 133 -8.67 17.27 9.87
C TYR A 133 -9.14 15.90 9.43
N GLU A 134 -10.36 15.86 8.90
CA GLU A 134 -10.92 14.70 8.21
C GLU A 134 -10.89 14.97 6.70
N LEU A 135 -10.22 14.09 5.95
CA LEU A 135 -10.29 14.04 4.49
C LEU A 135 -11.20 12.91 4.04
N LYS A 136 -12.06 13.19 3.07
CA LYS A 136 -12.86 12.19 2.35
C LYS A 136 -12.64 12.30 0.85
N THR A 137 -12.61 11.14 0.20
CA THR A 137 -12.54 11.05 -1.26
C THR A 137 -13.90 10.71 -1.88
N LEU A 138 -13.98 10.85 -3.20
CA LEU A 138 -15.18 10.60 -3.99
C LEU A 138 -15.60 9.13 -3.93
N TYR A 139 -14.63 8.21 -3.91
CA TYR A 139 -14.89 6.78 -3.84
C TYR A 139 -14.65 6.18 -2.46
N GLY A 140 -14.93 6.99 -1.43
CA GLY A 140 -15.19 6.52 -0.06
C GLY A 140 -13.96 6.28 0.82
N ARG A 141 -12.79 6.82 0.45
CA ARG A 141 -11.60 6.73 1.32
C ARG A 141 -11.62 7.87 2.30
N ARG A 142 -11.08 7.61 3.49
CA ARG A 142 -11.15 8.53 4.62
C ARG A 142 -9.92 8.40 5.48
N ILE A 143 -9.36 9.54 5.88
CA ILE A 143 -8.30 9.61 6.87
C ILE A 143 -8.56 10.79 7.81
N ILE A 144 -8.25 10.58 9.09
CA ILE A 144 -8.17 11.65 10.07
C ILE A 144 -6.72 11.75 10.50
N ALA A 145 -6.16 12.96 10.43
CA ALA A 145 -4.80 13.21 10.85
C ALA A 145 -4.61 14.66 11.31
N SER A 146 -3.44 14.95 11.88
CA SER A 146 -3.01 16.32 12.16
C SER A 146 -2.99 17.16 10.88
N GLY A 147 -3.23 18.47 11.01
CA GLY A 147 -3.30 19.36 9.84
C GLY A 147 -2.02 19.44 9.02
N ASP A 148 -0.87 19.15 9.60
CA ASP A 148 0.44 19.10 8.95
C ASP A 148 0.79 17.73 8.34
N HIS A 149 -0.05 16.70 8.54
CA HIS A 149 0.16 15.36 8.03
C HIS A 149 0.18 15.35 6.49
N PRO A 150 1.21 14.79 5.84
CA PRO A 150 1.42 14.99 4.42
C PRO A 150 0.66 13.98 3.54
N ILE A 151 -0.17 14.49 2.66
CA ILE A 151 -0.96 13.71 1.72
C ILE A 151 -0.34 13.79 0.33
N TYR A 152 -0.22 12.64 -0.34
CA TYR A 152 0.28 12.57 -1.72
C TYR A 152 -0.81 13.01 -2.69
N THR A 153 -0.62 14.18 -3.30
CA THR A 153 -1.59 14.77 -4.23
C THR A 153 -1.02 14.93 -5.65
N GLY A 154 -1.90 15.19 -6.62
CA GLY A 154 -1.51 15.55 -7.98
C GLY A 154 -0.71 16.87 -8.09
N ARG A 155 -0.71 17.69 -7.03
CA ARG A 155 0.09 18.94 -6.94
C ARG A 155 1.42 18.73 -6.19
N GLY A 156 1.73 17.49 -5.80
CA GLY A 156 2.84 17.16 -4.91
C GLY A 156 2.34 16.73 -3.53
N VAL A 157 3.27 16.57 -2.60
CA VAL A 157 2.96 16.19 -1.22
C VAL A 157 2.55 17.44 -0.44
N LEU A 158 1.30 17.49 0.03
CA LEU A 158 0.73 18.66 0.71
C LEU A 158 0.33 18.33 2.15
N PRO A 159 0.46 19.27 3.11
CA PRO A 159 -0.18 19.15 4.41
C PRO A 159 -1.68 18.94 4.29
N LEU A 160 -2.26 18.09 5.14
CA LEU A 160 -3.68 17.74 5.11
C LEU A 160 -4.60 18.98 5.16
N LYS A 161 -4.27 19.98 5.99
CA LYS A 161 -5.02 21.24 6.10
C LYS A 161 -5.03 22.10 4.83
N GLU A 162 -4.14 21.81 3.88
CA GLU A 162 -4.00 22.51 2.60
C GLU A 162 -4.61 21.75 1.42
N VAL A 163 -4.98 20.49 1.64
CA VAL A 163 -5.72 19.71 0.65
C VAL A 163 -7.12 20.29 0.48
N ARG A 164 -7.56 20.44 -0.77
CA ARG A 164 -8.84 21.06 -1.10
C ARG A 164 -9.75 20.09 -1.84
N PRO A 165 -11.08 20.20 -1.71
CA PRO A 165 -12.01 19.51 -2.59
C PRO A 165 -11.67 19.74 -4.06
N GLY A 166 -11.59 18.65 -4.83
CA GLY A 166 -11.15 18.63 -6.22
C GLY A 166 -9.68 18.27 -6.43
N ASP A 167 -8.84 18.28 -5.38
CA ASP A 167 -7.48 17.73 -5.48
C ASP A 167 -7.52 16.23 -5.74
N TYR A 168 -6.56 15.74 -6.52
CA TYR A 168 -6.35 14.31 -6.70
C TYR A 168 -5.41 13.78 -5.61
N VAL A 169 -5.73 12.63 -5.04
CA VAL A 169 -4.90 11.92 -4.04
C VAL A 169 -4.59 10.51 -4.50
N VAL A 170 -3.38 10.04 -4.16
CA VAL A 170 -2.95 8.68 -4.51
C VAL A 170 -3.54 7.69 -3.51
N ILE A 171 -4.22 6.67 -4.02
CA ILE A 171 -4.77 5.59 -3.21
C ILE A 171 -4.21 4.23 -3.62
N TYR A 172 -4.17 3.33 -2.65
CA TYR A 172 -3.89 1.91 -2.82
C TYR A 172 -5.20 1.12 -2.81
N PRO A 173 -5.65 0.58 -3.96
CA PRO A 173 -6.99 0.05 -4.07
C PRO A 173 -7.02 -1.44 -3.73
N ARG A 174 -6.99 -1.74 -2.44
CA ARG A 174 -7.32 -3.07 -1.90
C ARG A 174 -8.32 -2.98 -0.75
N GLU A 175 -8.94 -4.10 -0.44
CA GLU A 175 -9.72 -4.27 0.78
C GLU A 175 -8.83 -4.97 1.81
N PRO A 176 -8.32 -4.26 2.83
CA PRO A 176 -7.43 -4.87 3.79
C PRO A 176 -8.17 -5.89 4.67
N ILE A 177 -7.48 -6.98 5.00
CA ILE A 177 -7.86 -7.98 5.98
C ILE A 177 -7.13 -7.64 7.29
N GLU A 178 -7.85 -7.66 8.40
CA GLU A 178 -7.26 -7.43 9.73
C GLU A 178 -6.20 -8.51 10.04
N ALA A 179 -5.07 -8.08 10.60
CA ALA A 179 -3.91 -8.91 10.93
C ALA A 179 -4.13 -9.81 12.16
N TYR A 180 -5.12 -10.70 12.11
CA TYR A 180 -5.46 -11.61 13.22
C TYR A 180 -4.31 -12.52 13.63
N ALA A 181 -3.46 -12.95 12.68
CA ALA A 181 -2.34 -13.82 12.97
C ALA A 181 -1.32 -13.18 13.92
N LEU A 182 -1.21 -11.85 13.95
CA LEU A 182 -0.34 -11.18 14.92
C LEU A 182 -0.67 -11.62 16.35
N ASN A 183 -1.94 -11.79 16.70
CA ASN A 183 -2.36 -12.13 18.06
C ASN A 183 -2.60 -13.64 18.28
N ASP A 184 -2.17 -14.48 17.35
CA ASP A 184 -2.44 -15.92 17.38
C ASP A 184 -1.18 -16.72 17.75
N ASP A 185 -1.15 -17.24 18.97
CA ASP A 185 0.00 -17.96 19.53
C ASP A 185 -0.04 -19.48 19.29
N ARG A 186 -1.04 -19.98 18.55
CA ARG A 186 -1.17 -21.40 18.22
C ARG A 186 0.06 -21.87 17.42
N VAL A 187 0.55 -23.05 17.77
CA VAL A 187 1.74 -23.67 17.15
C VAL A 187 1.36 -24.38 15.86
N ILE A 188 2.11 -24.09 14.80
CA ILE A 188 2.00 -24.69 13.46
C ILE A 188 2.95 -25.87 13.33
N LEU A 189 4.21 -25.71 13.77
CA LEU A 189 5.24 -26.75 13.70
C LEU A 189 6.10 -26.79 14.95
N THR A 190 6.44 -28.01 15.34
CA THR A 190 7.32 -28.34 16.46
C THR A 190 8.62 -28.97 15.97
N GLU A 191 9.55 -29.20 16.91
CA GLU A 191 10.77 -29.96 16.63
C GLU A 191 10.47 -31.40 16.21
N ASP A 192 9.46 -32.03 16.79
CA ASP A 192 9.09 -33.41 16.49
C ASP A 192 8.58 -33.58 15.06
N ASP A 193 7.90 -32.55 14.53
CA ASP A 193 7.49 -32.52 13.13
C ASP A 193 8.72 -32.52 12.20
N ILE A 194 9.76 -31.77 12.54
CA ILE A 194 11.01 -31.76 11.79
C ILE A 194 11.72 -33.11 11.89
N ARG A 195 11.73 -33.75 13.07
CA ARG A 195 12.31 -35.08 13.27
C ARG A 195 11.63 -36.15 12.41
N ARG A 196 10.30 -36.09 12.33
CA ARG A 196 9.50 -37.01 11.53
C ARG A 196 9.75 -36.86 10.03
N GLU A 197 9.91 -35.64 9.55
CA GLU A 197 9.98 -35.36 8.11
C GLU A 197 11.39 -35.36 7.53
N ALA A 198 12.40 -35.22 8.37
CA ALA A 198 13.79 -35.24 7.95
C ALA A 198 14.16 -36.59 7.30
N PRO A 199 14.91 -36.60 6.19
CA PRO A 199 15.37 -37.84 5.57
C PRO A 199 16.16 -38.73 6.56
N PRO A 200 15.99 -40.06 6.53
CA PRO A 200 16.74 -40.97 7.39
C PRO A 200 18.25 -40.78 7.25
N GLY A 201 18.98 -40.69 8.37
CA GLY A 201 20.44 -40.46 8.35
C GLY A 201 20.86 -39.00 8.11
N SER A 202 19.92 -38.06 8.02
CA SER A 202 20.24 -36.64 8.07
C SER A 202 20.63 -36.20 9.49
N LYS A 203 21.40 -35.11 9.58
CA LYS A 203 21.78 -34.49 10.85
C LYS A 203 20.65 -33.62 11.40
N VAL A 204 19.60 -34.27 11.89
CA VAL A 204 18.35 -33.63 12.27
C VAL A 204 18.54 -32.55 13.34
N ASP A 205 19.42 -32.76 14.32
CA ASP A 205 19.67 -31.76 15.37
C ASP A 205 20.33 -30.48 14.81
N GLU A 206 21.21 -30.61 13.81
CA GLU A 206 21.79 -29.43 13.13
C GLU A 206 20.71 -28.66 12.35
N ILE A 207 19.75 -29.37 11.75
CA ILE A 207 18.61 -28.77 11.05
C ILE A 207 17.73 -28.00 12.04
N ILE A 208 17.34 -28.62 13.14
CA ILE A 208 16.52 -28.01 14.20
C ILE A 208 17.24 -26.78 14.77
N ASN A 209 18.52 -26.89 15.11
CA ASN A 209 19.30 -25.77 15.65
C ASN A 209 19.42 -24.60 14.67
N LYS A 210 19.53 -24.88 13.36
CA LYS A 210 19.49 -23.82 12.33
C LYS A 210 18.11 -23.15 12.29
N LEU A 211 17.02 -23.91 12.27
CA LEU A 211 15.66 -23.37 12.21
C LEU A 211 15.31 -22.55 13.47
N LYS A 212 15.75 -22.98 14.67
CA LYS A 212 15.63 -22.21 15.92
C LYS A 212 16.37 -20.88 15.87
N ARG A 213 17.62 -20.87 15.37
CA ARG A 213 18.41 -19.64 15.20
C ARG A 213 17.77 -18.63 14.24
N LEU A 214 17.03 -19.13 13.24
CA LEU A 214 16.26 -18.30 12.32
C LEU A 214 14.88 -17.90 12.88
N GLY A 215 14.54 -18.29 14.11
CA GLY A 215 13.22 -18.02 14.71
C GLY A 215 12.07 -18.76 14.02
N LEU A 216 12.33 -19.88 13.37
CA LEU A 216 11.34 -20.68 12.63
C LEU A 216 10.84 -21.91 13.41
N LEU A 217 11.32 -22.13 14.64
CA LEU A 217 10.86 -23.19 15.53
C LEU A 217 10.82 -22.74 17.00
N PRO A 218 9.76 -23.07 17.76
CA PRO A 218 8.48 -23.56 17.24
C PRO A 218 7.84 -22.51 16.32
N LEU A 219 7.26 -22.94 15.20
CA LEU A 219 6.58 -22.01 14.30
C LEU A 219 5.17 -21.76 14.82
N LYS A 220 4.78 -20.49 14.94
CA LYS A 220 3.46 -20.04 15.39
C LYS A 220 2.83 -19.09 14.36
N TYR A 221 1.52 -18.85 14.44
CA TYR A 221 0.87 -17.87 13.55
C TYR A 221 1.36 -16.44 13.77
N ASN A 222 1.66 -16.04 15.01
CA ASN A 222 2.20 -14.72 15.34
C ASN A 222 3.66 -14.50 14.97
N ASN A 223 4.29 -15.43 14.25
CA ASN A 223 5.66 -15.28 13.78
C ASN A 223 5.75 -14.15 12.73
N ARG A 224 6.76 -13.27 12.83
CA ARG A 224 7.01 -12.18 11.87
C ARG A 224 7.08 -12.62 10.40
N ASN A 225 7.37 -13.88 10.14
CA ASN A 225 7.53 -14.44 8.81
C ASN A 225 6.34 -15.29 8.34
N ILE A 226 5.23 -15.35 9.10
CA ILE A 226 4.09 -16.21 8.76
C ILE A 226 3.54 -15.94 7.35
N TYR A 227 3.40 -14.67 6.96
CA TYR A 227 2.89 -14.29 5.65
C TYR A 227 3.86 -14.69 4.53
N ARG A 228 5.18 -14.53 4.74
CA ARG A 228 6.22 -14.98 3.80
C ARG A 228 6.18 -16.49 3.60
N ILE A 229 6.07 -17.23 4.70
CA ILE A 229 5.98 -18.69 4.68
C ILE A 229 4.73 -19.13 3.93
N ALA A 230 3.58 -18.50 4.19
CA ALA A 230 2.33 -18.80 3.48
C ALA A 230 2.44 -18.58 1.97
N ARG A 231 3.04 -17.47 1.54
CA ARG A 231 3.30 -17.21 0.12
C ARG A 231 4.24 -18.25 -0.50
N ILE A 232 5.36 -18.55 0.14
CA ILE A 232 6.33 -19.54 -0.35
C ILE A 232 5.67 -20.91 -0.49
N VAL A 233 4.94 -21.36 0.52
CA VAL A 233 4.20 -22.63 0.46
C VAL A 233 3.17 -22.59 -0.66
N GLY A 234 2.37 -21.52 -0.79
CA GLY A 234 1.37 -21.38 -1.86
C GLY A 234 1.98 -21.48 -3.27
N HIS A 235 3.11 -20.81 -3.51
CA HIS A 235 3.83 -20.89 -4.79
C HIS A 235 4.38 -22.29 -5.05
N LEU A 236 4.90 -22.98 -4.03
CA LEU A 236 5.42 -24.35 -4.19
C LEU A 236 4.32 -25.37 -4.51
N PHE A 237 3.07 -25.10 -4.14
CA PHE A 237 1.92 -25.87 -4.63
C PHE A 237 1.63 -25.63 -6.12
N GLY A 238 1.96 -24.44 -6.65
CA GLY A 238 1.83 -24.06 -8.06
C GLY A 238 3.09 -24.31 -8.89
N ASP A 239 3.91 -23.29 -9.12
CA ASP A 239 5.09 -23.34 -10.01
C ASP A 239 6.43 -23.66 -9.32
N GLY A 240 6.40 -24.29 -8.15
CA GLY A 240 7.61 -24.74 -7.46
C GLY A 240 7.79 -26.26 -7.38
N SER A 241 8.97 -26.71 -6.91
CA SER A 241 9.21 -28.12 -6.60
C SER A 241 10.17 -28.34 -5.44
N LEU A 242 9.96 -29.44 -4.72
CA LEU A 242 10.84 -29.93 -3.67
C LEU A 242 11.48 -31.23 -4.13
N SER A 243 12.80 -31.34 -3.94
CA SER A 243 13.55 -32.56 -4.18
C SER A 243 14.72 -32.65 -3.20
N TYR A 244 15.28 -33.83 -3.03
CA TYR A 244 16.50 -34.02 -2.26
C TYR A 244 17.30 -35.15 -2.87
N VAL A 245 18.62 -35.04 -2.79
CA VAL A 245 19.53 -36.06 -3.29
C VAL A 245 20.54 -36.42 -2.21
N ARG A 246 21.00 -37.66 -2.22
CA ARG A 246 22.11 -38.09 -1.37
C ARG A 246 23.39 -37.43 -1.90
N SER A 247 24.15 -36.77 -1.02
CA SER A 247 25.36 -36.04 -1.38
C SER A 247 26.41 -36.25 -0.29
N GLY A 248 27.56 -36.84 -0.66
CA GLY A 248 28.60 -37.26 0.28
C GLY A 248 28.06 -38.16 1.41
N ASN A 249 28.35 -37.79 2.66
CA ASN A 249 27.89 -38.49 3.86
C ASN A 249 26.50 -38.04 4.36
N GLY A 250 25.72 -37.31 3.56
CA GLY A 250 24.42 -36.79 3.98
C GLY A 250 23.44 -36.54 2.82
N TYR A 251 22.57 -35.55 3.00
CA TYR A 251 21.53 -35.17 2.04
C TYR A 251 21.62 -33.68 1.71
N GLU A 252 21.42 -33.36 0.44
CA GLU A 252 21.23 -32.00 -0.03
C GLU A 252 19.77 -31.85 -0.47
N GLY A 253 19.02 -31.02 0.27
CA GLY A 253 17.67 -30.63 -0.12
C GLY A 253 17.73 -29.51 -1.16
N ARG A 254 16.95 -29.64 -2.22
CA ARG A 254 16.82 -28.64 -3.29
C ARG A 254 15.37 -28.20 -3.40
N VAL A 255 15.16 -26.91 -3.27
CA VAL A 255 13.88 -26.23 -3.47
C VAL A 255 14.00 -25.39 -4.74
N ALA A 256 13.07 -25.52 -5.66
CA ALA A 256 13.05 -24.78 -6.92
C ALA A 256 11.79 -23.92 -7.02
N PHE A 257 11.97 -22.69 -7.51
CA PHE A 257 10.91 -21.71 -7.74
C PHE A 257 10.98 -21.30 -9.21
N SER A 258 9.89 -21.42 -9.95
CA SER A 258 9.81 -21.06 -11.36
C SER A 258 8.84 -19.90 -11.56
N GLY A 259 9.15 -18.99 -12.47
CA GLY A 259 8.31 -17.82 -12.71
C GLY A 259 8.94 -16.84 -13.71
N ASP A 260 8.31 -15.67 -13.86
CA ASP A 260 8.93 -14.54 -14.57
C ASP A 260 10.14 -14.02 -13.77
N PRO A 261 11.24 -13.60 -14.41
CA PRO A 261 12.41 -13.07 -13.71
C PRO A 261 12.10 -11.97 -12.70
N ASN A 262 11.18 -11.05 -13.01
CA ASN A 262 10.84 -9.95 -12.11
C ASN A 262 10.03 -10.42 -10.89
N ASP A 263 9.22 -11.46 -11.07
CA ASP A 263 8.42 -12.07 -10.00
C ASP A 263 9.30 -12.93 -9.07
N LEU A 264 10.36 -13.54 -9.63
CA LEU A 264 11.34 -14.33 -8.87
C LEU A 264 12.14 -13.46 -7.90
N ASP A 265 12.33 -12.17 -8.18
CA ASP A 265 12.99 -11.24 -7.25
C ASP A 265 12.21 -11.10 -5.92
N ASP A 266 10.87 -11.08 -5.98
CA ASP A 266 10.04 -11.02 -4.77
C ASP A 266 10.19 -12.29 -3.91
N ILE A 267 10.27 -13.45 -4.57
CA ILE A 267 10.54 -14.74 -3.91
C ILE A 267 11.96 -14.76 -3.33
N ILE A 268 12.96 -14.28 -4.06
CA ILE A 268 14.35 -14.16 -3.61
C ILE A 268 14.42 -13.32 -2.33
N ASN A 269 13.77 -12.17 -2.31
CA ASN A 269 13.74 -11.29 -1.15
C ASN A 269 13.09 -11.97 0.07
N ASP A 270 11.94 -12.63 -0.11
CA ASP A 270 11.30 -13.38 0.97
C ASP A 270 12.19 -14.54 1.50
N LEU A 271 12.94 -15.22 0.63
CA LEU A 271 13.88 -16.28 1.03
C LEU A 271 15.09 -15.73 1.81
N ILE A 272 15.62 -14.58 1.40
CA ILE A 272 16.72 -13.89 2.09
C ILE A 272 16.27 -13.44 3.48
N GLU A 273 15.08 -12.86 3.59
CA GLU A 273 14.47 -12.46 4.88
C GLU A 273 14.21 -13.65 5.81
N LEU A 274 13.93 -14.84 5.26
CA LEU A 274 13.88 -16.09 6.03
C LEU A 274 15.25 -16.62 6.45
N GLY A 275 16.35 -16.00 5.99
CA GLY A 275 17.72 -16.40 6.28
C GLY A 275 18.24 -17.53 5.40
N PHE A 276 17.67 -17.73 4.22
CA PHE A 276 18.15 -18.70 3.23
C PHE A 276 18.78 -18.00 2.02
N LYS A 277 19.82 -18.62 1.47
CA LYS A 277 20.57 -18.08 0.33
C LYS A 277 20.07 -18.70 -0.98
N PRO A 278 19.36 -17.96 -1.84
CA PRO A 278 18.99 -18.43 -3.16
C PRO A 278 20.17 -18.39 -4.15
N SER A 279 20.06 -19.18 -5.22
CA SER A 279 20.92 -19.07 -6.39
C SER A 279 20.58 -17.83 -7.20
N ARG A 280 21.44 -17.47 -8.16
CA ARG A 280 21.03 -16.58 -9.25
C ARG A 280 19.89 -17.22 -10.04
N ILE A 281 19.07 -16.39 -10.67
CA ILE A 281 18.07 -16.83 -11.64
C ILE A 281 18.79 -17.56 -12.77
N ARG A 282 18.34 -18.78 -13.08
CA ARG A 282 18.83 -19.59 -14.19
C ARG A 282 17.77 -19.65 -15.27
N GLU A 283 18.19 -19.51 -16.51
CA GLU A 283 17.34 -19.66 -17.70
C GLU A 283 17.54 -21.06 -18.29
N TYR A 284 16.45 -21.70 -18.70
CA TYR A 284 16.46 -23.00 -19.36
C TYR A 284 15.57 -22.94 -20.61
N ASP A 285 16.09 -23.41 -21.73
CA ASP A 285 15.29 -23.65 -22.92
C ASP A 285 14.50 -24.95 -22.76
N HIS A 286 13.21 -24.89 -23.06
CA HIS A 286 12.33 -26.04 -23.02
C HIS A 286 11.60 -26.20 -24.35
N GLU A 287 11.65 -27.42 -24.87
CA GLU A 287 10.76 -27.88 -25.91
C GLU A 287 9.90 -29.04 -25.38
N SER A 288 8.60 -28.82 -25.36
CA SER A 288 7.61 -29.80 -24.93
C SER A 288 6.71 -30.15 -26.10
N VAL A 289 6.68 -31.44 -26.44
CA VAL A 289 5.71 -31.98 -27.40
C VAL A 289 4.48 -32.40 -26.60
N VAL A 290 3.35 -31.74 -26.86
CA VAL A 290 2.05 -32.05 -26.27
C VAL A 290 1.21 -32.78 -27.30
N THR A 291 0.86 -34.03 -27.01
CA THR A 291 -0.10 -34.80 -27.81
C THR A 291 -1.46 -34.72 -27.13
N TRP A 292 -2.41 -34.07 -27.81
CA TRP A 292 -3.79 -33.94 -27.37
C TRP A 292 -4.54 -35.27 -27.56
N SER A 293 -5.63 -35.46 -26.82
CA SER A 293 -6.43 -36.70 -26.90
C SER A 293 -7.04 -36.96 -28.27
N ASN A 294 -7.22 -35.92 -29.09
CA ASN A 294 -7.66 -36.01 -30.49
C ASN A 294 -6.54 -36.35 -31.49
N GLY A 295 -5.33 -36.64 -31.01
CA GLY A 295 -4.16 -36.97 -31.84
C GLY A 295 -3.37 -35.77 -32.35
N LEU A 296 -3.79 -34.54 -32.08
CA LEU A 296 -3.04 -33.34 -32.47
C LEU A 296 -1.73 -33.27 -31.69
N VAL A 297 -0.62 -33.03 -32.38
CA VAL A 297 0.71 -32.86 -31.78
C VAL A 297 1.11 -31.40 -31.90
N GLN A 298 1.40 -30.77 -30.76
CA GLN A 298 1.86 -29.38 -30.70
C GLN A 298 3.24 -29.34 -30.05
N VAL A 299 4.20 -28.69 -30.70
CA VAL A 299 5.49 -28.37 -30.09
C VAL A 299 5.36 -27.01 -29.43
N ILE A 300 5.60 -26.95 -28.13
CA ILE A 300 5.66 -25.73 -27.34
C ILE A 300 7.13 -25.52 -27.00
N SER A 301 7.74 -24.53 -27.63
CA SER A 301 9.08 -24.04 -27.28
C SER A 301 8.95 -22.79 -26.42
N GLY A 302 9.80 -22.67 -25.40
CA GLY A 302 9.82 -21.52 -24.51
C GLY A 302 11.01 -21.53 -23.58
N LYS A 303 11.21 -20.42 -22.90
CA LYS A 303 12.22 -20.27 -21.85
C LYS A 303 11.55 -20.36 -20.49
N SER A 304 12.15 -21.10 -19.57
CA SER A 304 11.78 -21.04 -18.15
C SER A 304 12.90 -20.39 -17.36
N HIS A 305 12.51 -19.68 -16.30
CA HIS A 305 13.44 -19.10 -15.34
C HIS A 305 13.20 -19.76 -13.99
N VAL A 306 14.30 -20.13 -13.32
CA VAL A 306 14.25 -20.89 -12.07
C VAL A 306 15.28 -20.37 -11.08
N VAL A 307 14.86 -20.22 -9.83
CA VAL A 307 15.73 -19.98 -8.67
C VAL A 307 15.77 -21.24 -7.83
N PHE A 308 16.97 -21.62 -7.39
CA PHE A 308 17.18 -22.78 -6.52
C PHE A 308 17.65 -22.34 -5.14
N VAL A 309 17.20 -23.07 -4.11
CA VAL A 309 17.77 -23.03 -2.78
C VAL A 309 18.24 -24.43 -2.41
N ASN A 310 19.55 -24.60 -2.28
CA ASN A 310 20.16 -25.84 -1.81
C ASN A 310 20.34 -25.76 -0.28
N SER A 311 19.35 -26.23 0.46
CA SER A 311 19.35 -26.21 1.93
C SER A 311 18.47 -27.33 2.44
N ILE A 312 19.10 -28.34 3.07
CA ILE A 312 18.36 -29.44 3.70
C ILE A 312 17.40 -28.94 4.79
N ALA A 313 17.78 -27.88 5.52
CA ALA A 313 16.92 -27.30 6.55
C ALA A 313 15.66 -26.64 5.97
N LEU A 314 15.78 -25.92 4.84
CA LEU A 314 14.60 -25.33 4.19
C LEU A 314 13.72 -26.42 3.58
N PHE A 315 14.32 -27.41 2.95
CA PHE A 315 13.60 -28.56 2.40
C PHE A 315 12.77 -29.27 3.47
N VAL A 316 13.37 -29.61 4.63
CA VAL A 316 12.66 -30.30 5.71
C VAL A 316 11.57 -29.42 6.32
N LEU A 317 11.83 -28.12 6.50
CA LEU A 317 10.80 -27.18 6.95
C LEU A 317 9.57 -27.17 6.02
N LEU A 318 9.79 -27.01 4.71
CA LEU A 318 8.70 -26.94 3.72
C LEU A 318 7.96 -28.27 3.58
N LYS A 319 8.69 -29.39 3.63
CA LYS A 319 8.09 -30.72 3.67
C LYS A 319 7.21 -30.89 4.91
N ALA A 320 7.67 -30.46 6.09
CA ALA A 320 6.89 -30.48 7.32
C ALA A 320 5.67 -29.55 7.28
N LEU A 321 5.74 -28.44 6.54
CA LEU A 321 4.59 -27.58 6.24
C LEU A 321 3.59 -28.20 5.24
N GLY A 322 3.85 -29.42 4.74
CA GLY A 322 2.95 -30.17 3.86
C GLY A 322 3.17 -29.95 2.38
N VAL A 323 4.30 -29.35 1.97
CA VAL A 323 4.60 -29.17 0.54
C VAL A 323 4.95 -30.54 -0.09
N PRO A 324 4.31 -30.93 -1.22
CA PRO A 324 4.58 -32.19 -1.89
C PRO A 324 6.01 -32.25 -2.46
N VAL A 325 6.64 -33.43 -2.39
CA VAL A 325 8.06 -33.64 -2.76
C VAL A 325 8.16 -34.42 -4.05
N GLY A 326 8.45 -33.77 -5.18
CA GLY A 326 8.62 -34.40 -6.49
C GLY A 326 7.50 -34.03 -7.46
N ASP A 327 7.15 -34.96 -8.37
CA ASP A 327 6.15 -34.70 -9.40
C ASP A 327 4.72 -34.69 -8.81
N LYS A 328 4.18 -33.48 -8.66
CA LYS A 328 2.84 -33.22 -8.13
C LYS A 328 1.72 -33.91 -8.93
N VAL A 329 1.90 -34.19 -10.21
CA VAL A 329 0.87 -34.85 -11.04
C VAL A 329 0.65 -36.30 -10.58
N LEU A 330 1.72 -36.94 -10.07
CA LEU A 330 1.76 -38.34 -9.66
C LEU A 330 1.60 -38.54 -8.15
N GLN A 331 1.28 -37.48 -7.39
CA GLN A 331 1.27 -37.52 -5.93
C GLN A 331 -0.10 -37.23 -5.33
N THR A 332 -0.36 -37.76 -4.15
CA THR A 332 -1.52 -37.40 -3.32
C THR A 332 -1.14 -36.25 -2.40
N PHE A 333 -1.91 -35.17 -2.39
CA PHE A 333 -1.74 -34.08 -1.44
C PHE A 333 -3.05 -33.32 -1.25
N ARG A 334 -3.15 -32.60 -0.14
CA ARG A 334 -4.28 -31.75 0.25
C ARG A 334 -3.75 -30.37 0.64
N VAL A 335 -4.64 -29.40 0.84
CA VAL A 335 -4.22 -28.14 1.46
C VAL A 335 -3.74 -28.45 2.89
N PRO A 336 -2.57 -27.95 3.33
CA PRO A 336 -2.06 -28.26 4.66
C PRO A 336 -3.03 -27.82 5.77
N LYS A 337 -3.15 -28.64 6.82
CA LYS A 337 -4.08 -28.39 7.93
C LYS A 337 -3.89 -27.01 8.57
N TRP A 338 -2.63 -26.61 8.76
CA TRP A 338 -2.30 -25.30 9.31
C TRP A 338 -2.79 -24.13 8.43
N VAL A 339 -2.92 -24.32 7.11
CA VAL A 339 -3.53 -23.30 6.23
C VAL A 339 -5.05 -23.31 6.40
N THR A 340 -5.69 -24.49 6.45
CA THR A 340 -7.15 -24.59 6.64
C THR A 340 -7.63 -24.06 7.99
N GLU A 341 -6.79 -24.10 9.01
CA GLU A 341 -7.09 -23.61 10.37
C GLU A 341 -6.56 -22.20 10.66
N ALA A 342 -5.86 -21.60 9.69
CA ALA A 342 -5.26 -20.28 9.85
C ALA A 342 -6.32 -19.17 9.90
N PRO A 343 -5.99 -18.01 10.49
CA PRO A 343 -6.80 -16.82 10.33
C PRO A 343 -6.80 -16.34 8.86
N LEU A 344 -7.78 -15.50 8.50
CA LEU A 344 -8.05 -15.11 7.10
C LEU A 344 -6.88 -14.40 6.41
N ASP A 345 -6.10 -13.63 7.15
CA ASP A 345 -4.90 -12.94 6.65
C ASP A 345 -3.85 -13.93 6.11
N VAL A 346 -3.56 -15.01 6.85
CA VAL A 346 -2.61 -16.06 6.42
C VAL A 346 -3.18 -16.89 5.26
N LYS A 347 -4.48 -17.22 5.31
CA LYS A 347 -5.17 -17.90 4.20
C LYS A 347 -5.09 -17.10 2.91
N ALA A 348 -5.26 -15.77 3.01
CA ALA A 348 -5.21 -14.88 1.86
C ALA A 348 -3.81 -14.87 1.21
N GLU A 349 -2.74 -14.89 2.01
CA GLU A 349 -1.35 -14.93 1.52
C GLU A 349 -0.99 -16.29 0.89
N PHE A 350 -1.49 -17.41 1.40
CA PHE A 350 -1.32 -18.72 0.74
C PHE A 350 -2.04 -18.75 -0.61
N LEU A 351 -3.33 -18.39 -0.62
CA LEU A 351 -4.15 -18.36 -1.85
C LEU A 351 -3.58 -17.38 -2.88
N ALA A 352 -3.03 -16.24 -2.43
CA ALA A 352 -2.32 -15.26 -3.25
C ALA A 352 -1.33 -15.89 -4.21
N ALA A 353 -0.43 -16.68 -3.61
CA ALA A 353 0.75 -17.18 -4.27
C ALA A 353 0.40 -18.39 -5.12
N TYR A 354 -0.50 -19.23 -4.61
CA TYR A 354 -1.06 -20.32 -5.39
C TYR A 354 -1.76 -19.81 -6.66
N PHE A 355 -2.57 -18.76 -6.57
CA PHE A 355 -3.22 -18.15 -7.74
C PHE A 355 -2.27 -17.34 -8.62
N GLY A 356 -1.20 -16.77 -8.03
CA GLY A 356 -0.09 -16.18 -8.77
C GLY A 356 0.53 -17.14 -9.77
N SER A 357 0.61 -18.42 -9.41
CA SER A 357 1.02 -19.51 -10.30
C SER A 357 -0.12 -19.99 -11.21
N GLU A 358 -1.23 -20.46 -10.63
CA GLU A 358 -2.16 -21.37 -11.32
C GLU A 358 -3.41 -20.72 -11.91
N LEU A 359 -3.77 -19.50 -11.48
CA LEU A 359 -5.05 -18.88 -11.86
C LEU A 359 -4.87 -17.88 -13.00
N GLU A 360 -5.76 -17.93 -13.99
CA GLU A 360 -5.79 -16.94 -15.07
C GLU A 360 -5.82 -15.49 -14.55
N LYS A 361 -5.19 -14.59 -15.31
CA LYS A 361 -5.21 -13.15 -15.05
C LYS A 361 -6.60 -12.54 -15.26
N PRO A 362 -6.90 -11.38 -14.64
CA PRO A 362 -8.13 -10.64 -14.93
C PRO A 362 -8.21 -10.29 -16.43
N ARG A 363 -9.35 -10.61 -17.06
CA ARG A 363 -9.62 -10.31 -18.48
C ARG A 363 -10.98 -9.67 -18.63
N VAL A 364 -11.13 -8.80 -19.62
CA VAL A 364 -12.40 -8.20 -20.00
C VAL A 364 -12.92 -8.79 -21.30
N GLU A 365 -14.24 -8.89 -21.41
CA GLU A 365 -14.95 -9.22 -22.65
C GLU A 365 -14.77 -8.11 -23.70
N ASP A 366 -15.20 -8.36 -24.95
CA ASP A 366 -15.11 -7.40 -26.08
C ASP A 366 -15.76 -6.04 -25.79
N ASN A 367 -16.75 -5.99 -24.90
CA ASN A 367 -17.38 -4.73 -24.47
C ASN A 367 -16.46 -3.85 -23.58
N GLY A 368 -15.32 -4.40 -23.14
CA GLY A 368 -14.29 -3.78 -22.33
C GLY A 368 -14.71 -3.42 -20.91
N ARG A 369 -15.87 -3.86 -20.42
CA ARG A 369 -16.49 -3.42 -19.15
C ARG A 369 -16.95 -4.56 -18.24
N THR A 370 -16.97 -5.77 -18.77
CA THR A 370 -17.39 -6.98 -18.09
C THR A 370 -16.19 -7.89 -17.99
N PHE A 371 -15.90 -8.39 -16.79
CA PHE A 371 -14.78 -9.29 -16.57
C PHE A 371 -15.18 -10.73 -16.86
N GLN A 372 -14.29 -11.44 -17.54
CA GLN A 372 -14.38 -12.89 -17.71
C GLN A 372 -14.07 -13.60 -16.39
N PRO A 373 -14.64 -14.79 -16.16
CA PRO A 373 -14.36 -15.57 -14.96
C PRO A 373 -12.93 -16.13 -14.99
N PRO A 374 -12.06 -15.77 -14.03
CA PRO A 374 -10.73 -16.36 -13.92
C PRO A 374 -10.87 -17.86 -13.66
N SER A 375 -10.16 -18.67 -14.46
CA SER A 375 -10.21 -20.13 -14.37
C SER A 375 -8.92 -20.71 -13.82
N LEU A 376 -9.04 -21.75 -13.00
CA LEU A 376 -7.93 -22.58 -12.54
C LEU A 376 -8.03 -23.95 -13.21
N VAL A 377 -6.90 -24.47 -13.67
CA VAL A 377 -6.80 -25.78 -14.31
C VAL A 377 -5.69 -26.57 -13.64
N MET A 378 -5.98 -27.81 -13.26
CA MET A 378 -5.01 -28.75 -12.70
C MET A 378 -5.04 -30.06 -13.47
N HIS A 379 -3.88 -30.71 -13.63
CA HIS A 379 -3.75 -32.05 -14.18
C HIS A 379 -3.31 -33.05 -13.11
N LYS A 380 -3.90 -34.24 -13.14
CA LYS A 380 -3.53 -35.38 -12.27
C LYS A 380 -3.43 -36.66 -13.08
N ALA A 381 -2.64 -37.63 -12.63
CA ALA A 381 -2.75 -39.00 -13.14
C ALA A 381 -4.20 -39.49 -12.98
N GLU A 382 -4.68 -40.29 -13.93
CA GLU A 382 -6.08 -40.77 -13.95
C GLU A 382 -6.47 -41.49 -12.64
N GLY A 383 -5.56 -42.29 -12.07
CA GLY A 383 -5.76 -42.96 -10.78
C GLY A 383 -5.83 -42.04 -9.55
N LEU A 384 -5.50 -40.75 -9.70
CA LEU A 384 -5.49 -39.73 -8.64
C LEU A 384 -6.58 -38.67 -8.83
N LEU A 385 -7.62 -38.98 -9.61
CA LEU A 385 -8.75 -38.09 -9.87
C LEU A 385 -9.39 -37.58 -8.58
N ASN A 386 -9.71 -38.50 -7.66
CA ASN A 386 -10.40 -38.16 -6.41
C ASN A 386 -9.55 -37.27 -5.49
N ASP A 387 -8.24 -37.49 -5.43
CA ASP A 387 -7.31 -36.63 -4.70
C ASP A 387 -7.25 -35.23 -5.29
N GLY A 388 -7.21 -35.11 -6.62
CA GLY A 388 -7.27 -33.83 -7.30
C GLY A 388 -8.57 -33.07 -6.99
N ILE A 389 -9.71 -33.76 -7.02
CA ILE A 389 -11.01 -33.18 -6.63
C ILE A 389 -10.99 -32.73 -5.17
N ALA A 390 -10.45 -33.56 -4.27
CA ALA A 390 -10.38 -33.26 -2.85
C ALA A 390 -9.53 -32.01 -2.56
N PHE A 391 -8.36 -31.89 -3.19
CA PHE A 391 -7.52 -30.67 -3.09
C PHE A 391 -8.24 -29.43 -3.62
N LEU A 392 -8.88 -29.50 -4.79
CA LEU A 392 -9.61 -28.35 -5.35
C LEU A 392 -10.83 -27.97 -4.49
N ASN A 393 -11.46 -28.94 -3.82
CA ASN A 393 -12.52 -28.66 -2.85
C ASN A 393 -12.00 -27.96 -1.59
N ASP A 394 -10.78 -28.27 -1.13
CA ASP A 394 -10.15 -27.50 -0.04
C ASP A 394 -9.93 -26.04 -0.46
N ILE A 395 -9.40 -25.80 -1.67
CA ILE A 395 -9.21 -24.45 -2.22
C ILE A 395 -10.55 -23.72 -2.33
N LYS A 396 -11.60 -24.39 -2.81
CA LYS A 396 -12.96 -23.82 -2.88
C LYS A 396 -13.53 -23.51 -1.49
N THR A 397 -13.22 -24.33 -0.49
CA THR A 397 -13.63 -24.10 0.91
C THR A 397 -12.95 -22.84 1.45
N LEU A 398 -11.64 -22.70 1.24
CA LEU A 398 -10.91 -21.49 1.61
C LEU A 398 -11.49 -20.24 0.93
N LEU A 399 -11.75 -20.30 -0.39
CA LEU A 399 -12.39 -19.21 -1.13
C LEU A 399 -13.76 -18.83 -0.54
N ASN A 400 -14.56 -19.82 -0.15
CA ASN A 400 -15.88 -19.61 0.43
C ASN A 400 -15.83 -18.88 1.78
N GLU A 401 -14.76 -19.03 2.57
CA GLU A 401 -14.56 -18.24 3.80
C GLU A 401 -14.42 -16.74 3.54
N PHE A 402 -13.92 -16.35 2.36
CA PHE A 402 -13.90 -14.96 1.90
C PHE A 402 -15.22 -14.56 1.21
N GLY A 403 -16.19 -15.46 1.15
CA GLY A 403 -17.43 -15.30 0.41
C GLY A 403 -17.24 -15.32 -1.11
N VAL A 404 -16.18 -15.96 -1.61
CA VAL A 404 -15.90 -16.09 -3.04
C VAL A 404 -16.52 -17.38 -3.59
N GLU A 405 -17.52 -17.22 -4.45
CA GLU A 405 -18.24 -18.28 -5.13
C GLU A 405 -17.50 -18.76 -6.39
N THR A 406 -17.61 -20.06 -6.67
CA THR A 406 -16.96 -20.74 -7.81
C THR A 406 -17.93 -21.63 -8.57
N THR A 407 -17.61 -21.95 -9.81
CA THR A 407 -18.33 -23.01 -10.56
C THR A 407 -18.06 -24.38 -9.94
N PRO A 408 -18.90 -25.39 -10.20
CA PRO A 408 -18.55 -26.79 -9.97
C PRO A 408 -17.23 -27.16 -10.65
N ILE A 409 -16.55 -28.18 -10.12
CA ILE A 409 -15.34 -28.74 -10.74
C ILE A 409 -15.80 -29.56 -11.95
N THR A 410 -15.27 -29.25 -13.12
CA THR A 410 -15.44 -30.04 -14.33
C THR A 410 -14.24 -30.96 -14.53
N VAL A 411 -14.51 -32.21 -14.90
CA VAL A 411 -13.49 -33.22 -15.24
C VAL A 411 -13.56 -33.45 -16.74
N SER A 412 -12.42 -33.44 -17.41
CA SER A 412 -12.29 -33.83 -18.81
C SER A 412 -11.04 -34.70 -19.02
N GLU A 413 -10.95 -35.35 -20.17
CA GLU A 413 -9.71 -36.01 -20.58
C GLU A 413 -8.55 -34.99 -20.58
N GLY A 414 -7.41 -35.42 -20.05
CA GLY A 414 -6.17 -34.66 -20.08
C GLY A 414 -5.30 -35.05 -21.28
N VAL A 415 -4.00 -35.13 -21.04
CA VAL A 415 -2.98 -35.45 -22.05
C VAL A 415 -2.24 -36.74 -21.68
N ILE A 416 -1.63 -37.37 -22.68
CA ILE A 416 -0.68 -38.47 -22.48
C ILE A 416 0.71 -37.86 -22.29
N ARG A 417 1.34 -38.16 -21.16
CA ARG A 417 2.66 -37.66 -20.81
C ARG A 417 3.78 -38.45 -21.50
N LYS A 418 5.01 -37.91 -21.47
CA LYS A 418 6.22 -38.57 -22.02
C LYS A 418 6.50 -39.95 -21.38
N ASP A 419 6.11 -40.12 -20.11
CA ASP A 419 6.19 -41.37 -19.35
C ASP A 419 5.00 -42.32 -19.62
N SER A 420 4.18 -42.03 -20.64
CA SER A 420 2.98 -42.78 -21.02
C SER A 420 1.84 -42.77 -19.97
N VAL A 421 1.94 -41.95 -18.92
CA VAL A 421 0.86 -41.78 -17.95
C VAL A 421 -0.25 -40.93 -18.57
N LYS A 422 -1.47 -41.46 -18.55
CA LYS A 422 -2.69 -40.70 -18.90
C LYS A 422 -3.08 -39.78 -17.75
N THR A 423 -3.42 -38.54 -18.08
CA THR A 423 -3.88 -37.55 -17.11
C THR A 423 -5.34 -37.20 -17.29
N VAL A 424 -5.97 -36.77 -16.20
CA VAL A 424 -7.28 -36.12 -16.17
C VAL A 424 -7.08 -34.63 -15.95
N ARG A 425 -7.91 -33.82 -16.61
CA ARG A 425 -7.92 -32.37 -16.47
C ARG A 425 -9.08 -31.95 -15.58
N LEU A 426 -8.76 -31.21 -14.52
CA LEU A 426 -9.69 -30.65 -13.55
C LEU A 426 -9.75 -29.15 -13.71
N ARG A 427 -10.95 -28.56 -13.73
CA ARG A 427 -11.12 -27.11 -13.88
C ARG A 427 -12.26 -26.60 -13.01
N PHE A 428 -12.07 -25.43 -12.41
CA PHE A 428 -13.17 -24.58 -11.94
C PHE A 428 -12.87 -23.11 -12.25
N SER A 429 -13.88 -22.25 -12.16
CA SER A 429 -13.71 -20.80 -12.35
C SER A 429 -14.34 -20.02 -11.20
N ILE A 430 -13.77 -18.86 -10.90
CA ILE A 430 -14.37 -17.87 -9.98
C ILE A 430 -15.53 -17.20 -10.71
N LEU A 431 -16.71 -17.12 -10.09
CA LEU A 431 -17.89 -16.53 -10.75
C LEU A 431 -17.66 -15.04 -11.03
N SER A 432 -18.00 -14.58 -12.24
CA SER A 432 -17.74 -13.22 -12.72
C SER A 432 -18.76 -12.15 -12.27
N ARG A 433 -19.61 -12.47 -11.29
CA ARG A 433 -20.51 -11.48 -10.68
C ARG A 433 -19.68 -10.38 -10.03
N THR A 434 -20.10 -9.12 -10.17
CA THR A 434 -19.32 -7.96 -9.72
C THR A 434 -18.96 -8.03 -8.24
N GLU A 435 -19.92 -8.38 -7.39
CA GLU A 435 -19.74 -8.51 -5.94
C GLU A 435 -18.77 -9.64 -5.59
N ASN A 436 -18.81 -10.74 -6.35
CA ASN A 436 -17.92 -11.89 -6.15
C ASN A 436 -16.48 -11.55 -6.54
N LEU A 437 -16.29 -10.89 -7.68
CA LEU A 437 -14.99 -10.43 -8.14
C LEU A 437 -14.41 -9.33 -7.23
N LEU A 438 -15.26 -8.48 -6.64
CA LEU A 438 -14.82 -7.50 -5.63
C LEU A 438 -14.21 -8.19 -4.41
N ARG A 439 -14.86 -9.24 -3.89
CA ARG A 439 -14.31 -10.04 -2.78
C ARG A 439 -13.00 -10.69 -3.16
N PHE A 440 -12.94 -11.30 -4.34
CA PHE A 440 -11.74 -11.99 -4.80
C PHE A 440 -10.57 -11.02 -5.04
N PHE A 441 -10.71 -10.05 -5.93
CA PHE A 441 -9.62 -9.13 -6.28
C PHE A 441 -9.25 -8.20 -5.13
N GLY A 442 -10.21 -7.80 -4.28
CA GLY A 442 -9.98 -6.91 -3.15
C GLY A 442 -9.22 -7.56 -2.00
N ARG A 443 -9.65 -8.75 -1.58
CA ARG A 443 -9.15 -9.44 -0.37
C ARG A 443 -8.08 -10.49 -0.67
N ILE A 444 -8.19 -11.16 -1.82
CA ILE A 444 -7.24 -12.18 -2.27
C ILE A 444 -6.45 -11.58 -3.44
N GLY A 445 -6.77 -11.89 -4.70
CA GLY A 445 -5.96 -11.47 -5.85
C GLY A 445 -4.67 -12.30 -5.94
N TYR A 446 -3.55 -11.72 -6.39
CA TYR A 446 -2.34 -12.46 -6.76
C TYR A 446 -1.09 -12.00 -5.98
N THR A 447 -0.06 -12.83 -5.86
CA THR A 447 1.29 -12.42 -5.42
C THR A 447 2.32 -13.30 -6.11
N TYR A 448 3.57 -12.87 -6.16
CA TYR A 448 4.60 -13.48 -7.02
C TYR A 448 4.16 -13.55 -8.49
N ASN A 449 3.31 -12.60 -8.89
CA ASN A 449 2.97 -12.30 -10.27
C ASN A 449 2.51 -10.84 -10.35
N ARG A 450 3.44 -9.93 -10.63
CA ARG A 450 3.23 -8.47 -10.59
C ARG A 450 2.19 -8.02 -11.61
N GLU A 451 2.18 -8.61 -12.81
CA GLU A 451 1.18 -8.30 -13.84
C GLU A 451 -0.24 -8.66 -13.35
N ARG A 452 -0.43 -9.90 -12.89
CA ARG A 452 -1.74 -10.38 -12.41
C ARG A 452 -2.20 -9.57 -11.21
N ASP A 453 -1.29 -9.27 -10.28
CA ASP A 453 -1.61 -8.51 -9.08
C ASP A 453 -2.04 -7.08 -9.41
N SER A 454 -1.25 -6.37 -10.23
CA SER A 454 -1.56 -5.00 -10.65
C SER A 454 -2.91 -4.93 -11.38
N LEU A 455 -3.16 -5.87 -12.30
CA LEU A 455 -4.46 -5.95 -12.99
C LEU A 455 -5.62 -6.23 -12.02
N ALA A 456 -5.43 -7.06 -10.99
CA ALA A 456 -6.46 -7.38 -10.02
C ALA A 456 -6.78 -6.17 -9.13
N VAL A 457 -5.75 -5.48 -8.65
CA VAL A 457 -5.85 -4.24 -7.86
C VAL A 457 -6.62 -3.16 -8.64
N LEU A 458 -6.30 -2.98 -9.92
CA LEU A 458 -7.01 -2.06 -10.81
C LEU A 458 -8.44 -2.50 -11.12
N ALA A 459 -8.66 -3.80 -11.35
CA ALA A 459 -9.98 -4.37 -11.58
C ALA A 459 -10.89 -4.20 -10.36
N TYR A 460 -10.35 -4.38 -9.15
CA TYR A 460 -11.07 -4.12 -7.90
C TYR A 460 -11.55 -2.67 -7.82
N GLU A 461 -10.67 -1.69 -8.03
CA GLU A 461 -11.06 -0.28 -8.02
C GLU A 461 -12.14 0.01 -9.08
N TYR A 462 -11.92 -0.46 -10.31
CA TYR A 462 -12.85 -0.26 -11.42
C TYR A 462 -14.25 -0.79 -11.08
N LEU A 463 -14.34 -2.01 -10.56
CA LEU A 463 -15.59 -2.62 -10.13
C LEU A 463 -16.21 -1.86 -8.95
N ARG A 464 -15.42 -1.37 -7.99
CA ARG A 464 -15.93 -0.62 -6.84
C ARG A 464 -16.56 0.69 -7.30
N ARG A 465 -15.88 1.44 -8.17
CA ARG A 465 -16.41 2.68 -8.77
C ARG A 465 -17.66 2.40 -9.61
N LYS A 466 -17.70 1.28 -10.33
CA LYS A 466 -18.87 0.84 -11.10
C LYS A 466 -20.09 0.62 -10.19
N VAL A 467 -19.92 -0.06 -9.06
CA VAL A 467 -20.99 -0.31 -8.08
C VAL A 467 -21.47 1.00 -7.45
N MET A 468 -20.57 1.89 -7.02
CA MET A 468 -20.96 3.19 -6.47
C MET A 468 -21.72 4.03 -7.49
N LEU A 469 -21.27 4.04 -8.74
CA LEU A 469 -21.93 4.76 -9.81
C LEU A 469 -23.33 4.19 -10.09
N TRP A 470 -23.50 2.88 -10.01
CA TRP A 470 -24.81 2.23 -10.14
C TRP A 470 -25.77 2.62 -9.02
N GLN A 471 -25.30 2.64 -7.77
CA GLN A 471 -26.09 3.11 -6.62
C GLN A 471 -26.51 4.56 -6.81
N HIS A 472 -25.55 5.42 -7.14
CA HIS A 472 -25.78 6.84 -7.40
C HIS A 472 -26.83 7.10 -8.50
N TYR A 473 -26.79 6.33 -9.59
CA TYR A 473 -27.79 6.42 -10.67
C TYR A 473 -29.16 5.88 -10.24
N THR A 474 -29.18 4.87 -9.37
CA THR A 474 -30.43 4.30 -8.83
C THR A 474 -31.13 5.32 -7.93
N GLU A 475 -30.41 5.95 -7.00
CA GLU A 475 -30.95 6.99 -6.13
C GLU A 475 -31.42 8.22 -6.92
N ALA A 476 -30.65 8.66 -7.92
CA ALA A 476 -31.05 9.75 -8.80
C ALA A 476 -32.36 9.43 -9.55
N TYR A 477 -32.53 8.19 -9.98
CA TYR A 477 -33.76 7.73 -10.61
C TYR A 477 -34.95 7.72 -9.64
N GLU A 478 -34.75 7.25 -8.40
CA GLU A 478 -35.79 7.27 -7.37
C GLU A 478 -36.21 8.71 -7.01
N LEU A 479 -35.26 9.64 -6.91
CA LEU A 479 -35.56 11.06 -6.74
C LEU A 479 -36.34 11.61 -7.95
N THR A 480 -35.93 11.26 -9.17
CA THR A 480 -36.65 11.63 -10.41
C THR A 480 -38.11 11.17 -10.33
N ARG A 481 -38.35 9.90 -9.95
CA ARG A 481 -39.70 9.33 -9.82
C ARG A 481 -40.52 10.03 -8.73
N ARG A 482 -39.94 10.31 -7.57
CA ARG A 482 -40.62 11.05 -6.49
C ARG A 482 -41.07 12.44 -6.94
N LEU A 483 -40.23 13.15 -7.69
CA LEU A 483 -40.57 14.49 -8.19
C LEU A 483 -41.63 14.46 -9.31
N MET A 484 -41.60 13.45 -10.17
CA MET A 484 -42.67 13.22 -11.17
C MET A 484 -44.03 13.03 -10.50
N VAL A 485 -44.11 12.19 -9.46
CA VAL A 485 -45.37 11.94 -8.72
C VAL A 485 -45.88 13.21 -8.05
N ARG A 486 -44.98 14.12 -7.65
CA ARG A 486 -45.33 15.44 -7.10
C ARG A 486 -45.70 16.50 -8.15
N GLY A 487 -45.77 16.14 -9.44
CA GLY A 487 -46.20 17.03 -10.51
C GLY A 487 -45.15 18.06 -10.96
N TYR A 488 -43.87 17.88 -10.61
CA TYR A 488 -42.82 18.76 -11.09
C TYR A 488 -42.63 18.59 -12.60
N ASN A 489 -42.43 19.70 -13.33
CA ASN A 489 -42.09 19.65 -14.75
C ASN A 489 -40.64 19.16 -14.97
N ASP A 490 -40.36 18.64 -16.17
CA ASP A 490 -39.07 18.05 -16.56
C ASP A 490 -37.86 18.94 -16.25
N THR A 491 -37.99 20.26 -16.52
CA THR A 491 -36.90 21.23 -16.30
C THR A 491 -36.55 21.36 -14.81
N ASN A 492 -37.58 21.41 -13.96
CA ASN A 492 -37.40 21.51 -12.52
C ASN A 492 -36.86 20.20 -11.92
N ILE A 493 -37.28 19.04 -12.46
CA ILE A 493 -36.72 17.74 -12.06
C ILE A 493 -35.23 17.67 -12.39
N ILE A 494 -34.82 18.04 -13.60
CA ILE A 494 -33.41 18.05 -14.01
C ILE A 494 -32.58 18.99 -13.14
N LYS A 495 -33.11 20.18 -12.82
CA LYS A 495 -32.45 21.11 -11.89
C LYS A 495 -32.31 20.50 -10.50
N ALA A 496 -33.36 19.88 -9.96
CA ALA A 496 -33.33 19.25 -8.64
C ALA A 496 -32.31 18.10 -8.55
N ILE A 497 -32.24 17.23 -9.58
CA ILE A 497 -31.22 16.16 -9.65
C ILE A 497 -29.81 16.74 -9.62
N LYS A 498 -29.56 17.80 -10.41
CA LYS A 498 -28.24 18.47 -10.42
C LYS A 498 -27.93 19.14 -9.07
N SER A 499 -28.91 19.82 -8.47
CA SER A 499 -28.76 20.49 -7.18
C SER A 499 -28.56 19.52 -6.02
N ALA A 500 -29.09 18.31 -6.10
CA ALA A 500 -28.84 17.23 -5.16
C ALA A 500 -27.45 16.58 -5.31
N GLY A 501 -26.61 17.08 -6.23
CA GLY A 501 -25.24 16.60 -6.43
C GLY A 501 -25.13 15.39 -7.36
N TYR A 502 -26.23 14.92 -7.96
CA TYR A 502 -26.19 13.77 -8.86
C TYR A 502 -25.55 14.13 -10.21
N ARG A 503 -24.34 13.62 -10.47
CA ARG A 503 -23.62 13.69 -11.77
C ARG A 503 -24.24 12.79 -12.85
N VAL A 504 -25.52 13.01 -13.16
CA VAL A 504 -26.26 12.31 -14.23
C VAL A 504 -26.47 13.28 -15.40
N ASN A 505 -26.22 12.82 -16.62
CA ASN A 505 -26.42 13.68 -17.80
C ASN A 505 -27.92 13.93 -18.06
N ARG A 506 -28.24 15.09 -18.64
CA ARG A 506 -29.64 15.50 -18.91
C ARG A 506 -30.38 14.48 -19.79
N ALA A 507 -29.70 13.94 -20.80
CA ALA A 507 -30.27 12.94 -21.71
C ALA A 507 -30.73 11.66 -20.99
N THR A 508 -30.00 11.23 -19.97
CA THR A 508 -30.35 10.06 -19.16
C THR A 508 -31.58 10.34 -18.32
N VAL A 509 -31.66 11.51 -17.68
CA VAL A 509 -32.86 11.92 -16.93
C VAL A 509 -34.09 12.00 -17.85
N TYR A 510 -33.97 12.62 -19.03
CA TYR A 510 -35.08 12.64 -20.00
C TYR A 510 -35.53 11.24 -20.42
N ARG A 511 -34.60 10.31 -20.65
CA ARG A 511 -34.94 8.91 -20.94
C ARG A 511 -35.69 8.26 -19.77
N TRP A 512 -35.33 8.58 -18.53
CA TRP A 512 -36.03 8.06 -17.35
C TRP A 512 -37.47 8.60 -17.24
N LEU A 513 -37.68 9.87 -17.53
CA LEU A 513 -38.99 10.52 -17.54
C LEU A 513 -39.94 9.89 -18.58
N ARG A 514 -39.40 9.47 -19.73
CA ARG A 514 -40.13 8.76 -20.80
C ARG A 514 -40.42 7.29 -20.50
N GLY A 515 -39.97 6.78 -19.36
CA GLY A 515 -40.17 5.40 -18.94
C GLY A 515 -39.03 4.46 -19.33
N ILE A 516 -38.80 3.46 -18.49
CA ILE A 516 -37.72 2.46 -18.64
C ILE A 516 -38.35 1.08 -18.56
N LYS A 517 -37.99 0.21 -19.51
CA LYS A 517 -38.56 -1.14 -19.59
C LYS A 517 -38.25 -2.01 -18.36
N ASN A 518 -37.06 -1.87 -17.77
CA ASN A 518 -36.65 -2.68 -16.62
C ASN A 518 -35.86 -1.84 -15.60
N VAL A 519 -36.52 -1.52 -14.49
CA VAL A 519 -35.97 -0.69 -13.41
C VAL A 519 -34.80 -1.37 -12.69
N LYS A 520 -34.76 -2.72 -12.67
CA LYS A 520 -33.68 -3.49 -12.04
C LYS A 520 -32.29 -3.19 -12.63
N TYR A 521 -32.24 -2.71 -13.88
CA TYR A 521 -30.98 -2.40 -14.57
C TYR A 521 -30.69 -0.91 -14.66
N ILE A 522 -31.34 -0.07 -13.85
CA ILE A 522 -31.16 1.37 -13.89
C ILE A 522 -29.72 1.80 -13.65
N GLY A 523 -29.03 1.19 -12.67
CA GLY A 523 -27.61 1.44 -12.42
C GLY A 523 -26.75 1.16 -13.65
N ARG A 524 -27.07 0.13 -14.44
CA ARG A 524 -26.35 -0.23 -15.67
C ARG A 524 -26.46 0.82 -16.79
N THR A 525 -27.35 1.81 -16.64
CA THR A 525 -27.40 2.96 -17.55
C THR A 525 -26.23 3.93 -17.38
N ALA A 526 -25.49 3.79 -16.28
CA ALA A 526 -24.27 4.55 -16.04
C ALA A 526 -23.19 4.22 -17.08
N ARG A 527 -22.58 5.27 -17.64
CA ARG A 527 -21.48 5.13 -18.59
C ARG A 527 -20.15 5.21 -17.85
N ILE A 528 -19.56 4.05 -17.61
CA ILE A 528 -18.15 3.93 -17.22
C ILE A 528 -17.30 3.69 -18.49
N PRO A 529 -16.08 4.25 -18.59
CA PRO A 529 -15.16 3.91 -19.67
C PRO A 529 -14.84 2.40 -19.70
N PRO A 530 -14.38 1.86 -20.86
CA PRO A 530 -13.76 0.54 -20.89
C PRO A 530 -12.59 0.48 -19.89
N PHE A 531 -12.36 -0.68 -19.30
CA PHE A 531 -11.36 -0.90 -18.26
C PHE A 531 -9.97 -0.38 -18.64
N ASN A 532 -9.46 -0.74 -19.82
CA ASN A 532 -8.13 -0.30 -20.26
C ASN A 532 -8.02 1.22 -20.40
N ALA A 533 -9.08 1.88 -20.92
CA ALA A 533 -9.11 3.34 -21.01
C ALA A 533 -9.19 3.98 -19.62
N TRP A 534 -9.96 3.39 -18.71
CA TRP A 534 -10.05 3.83 -17.32
C TRP A 534 -8.71 3.69 -16.59
N VAL A 535 -7.97 2.60 -16.80
CA VAL A 535 -6.65 2.38 -16.21
C VAL A 535 -5.70 3.51 -16.64
N ILE A 536 -5.56 3.75 -17.95
CA ILE A 536 -4.67 4.79 -18.49
C ILE A 536 -4.93 6.16 -17.84
N GLU A 537 -6.21 6.53 -17.70
CA GLU A 537 -6.61 7.82 -17.11
C GLU A 537 -6.31 7.88 -15.61
N ASN A 538 -6.56 6.79 -14.87
CA ASN A 538 -6.55 6.80 -13.41
C ASN A 538 -5.21 6.38 -12.80
N THR A 539 -4.27 5.87 -13.59
CA THR A 539 -2.89 5.56 -13.17
C THR A 539 -1.84 6.51 -13.75
N LEU A 540 -2.28 7.62 -14.37
CA LEU A 540 -1.37 8.57 -15.02
C LEU A 540 -0.26 9.03 -14.07
N GLY A 541 0.99 8.77 -14.44
CA GLY A 541 2.18 9.11 -13.65
C GLY A 541 2.56 8.11 -12.55
N LEU A 542 1.72 7.09 -12.28
CA LEU A 542 1.90 6.11 -11.20
C LEU A 542 2.53 4.79 -11.67
N GLY A 543 2.77 4.62 -12.98
CA GLY A 543 3.39 3.41 -13.54
C GLY A 543 2.56 2.15 -13.28
N ASP A 544 3.23 1.02 -13.10
CA ASP A 544 2.60 -0.28 -12.86
C ASP A 544 2.39 -0.59 -11.36
N SER A 545 2.53 0.41 -10.50
CA SER A 545 2.42 0.32 -9.03
C SER A 545 1.10 -0.25 -8.50
N GLY A 546 0.07 -0.32 -9.35
CA GLY A 546 -1.30 -0.62 -8.92
C GLY A 546 -1.99 0.52 -8.18
N LEU A 547 -1.31 1.67 -7.98
CA LEU A 547 -1.90 2.85 -7.36
C LEU A 547 -2.80 3.60 -8.35
N VAL A 548 -3.82 4.28 -7.82
CA VAL A 548 -4.80 5.03 -8.62
C VAL A 548 -5.09 6.39 -8.01
N TRP A 549 -5.48 7.33 -8.86
CA TRP A 549 -5.95 8.64 -8.42
C TRP A 549 -7.42 8.58 -7.96
N ASP A 550 -7.70 9.15 -6.79
CA ASP A 550 -9.05 9.47 -6.31
C ASP A 550 -9.18 10.98 -6.12
N ILE A 551 -10.40 11.51 -6.06
CA ILE A 551 -10.68 12.94 -5.97
C ILE A 551 -11.15 13.25 -4.56
N VAL A 552 -10.56 14.25 -3.93
CA VAL A 552 -11.00 14.76 -2.62
C VAL A 552 -12.36 15.44 -2.75
N THR A 553 -13.31 15.07 -1.90
CA THR A 553 -14.66 15.66 -1.86
C THR A 553 -14.84 16.59 -0.67
N GLU A 554 -14.21 16.28 0.46
CA GLU A 554 -14.33 17.05 1.69
C GLU A 554 -12.99 17.04 2.43
N VAL A 555 -12.59 18.21 2.93
CA VAL A 555 -11.54 18.37 3.95
C VAL A 555 -12.09 19.34 4.98
N LYS A 556 -12.18 18.92 6.24
CA LYS A 556 -12.71 19.77 7.30
C LYS A 556 -11.98 19.57 8.61
N PRO A 557 -11.84 20.65 9.42
CA PRO A 557 -11.36 20.50 10.78
C PRO A 557 -12.39 19.72 11.60
N ILE A 558 -11.89 18.90 12.53
CA ILE A 558 -12.70 18.17 13.50
C ILE A 558 -12.16 18.40 14.91
N GLU A 559 -13.04 18.30 15.91
CA GLU A 559 -12.59 18.22 17.30
C GLU A 559 -12.06 16.83 17.59
N TRP A 560 -10.86 16.76 18.15
CA TRP A 560 -10.20 15.52 18.51
C TRP A 560 -9.43 15.72 19.82
N ASN A 561 -9.70 14.85 20.79
CA ASN A 561 -9.18 14.98 22.16
C ASN A 561 -8.37 13.75 22.61
N ASP A 562 -8.01 12.88 21.67
CA ASP A 562 -7.20 11.68 21.94
C ASP A 562 -5.83 11.80 21.25
N LYS A 563 -4.92 10.90 21.60
CA LYS A 563 -3.57 10.84 21.03
C LYS A 563 -3.62 10.61 19.52
N LEU A 564 -2.65 11.17 18.83
CA LEU A 564 -2.36 10.82 17.43
C LEU A 564 -1.06 10.03 17.39
N TRP A 565 -0.95 9.11 16.43
CA TRP A 565 0.15 8.14 16.32
C TRP A 565 0.87 8.31 14.99
N ASP A 566 2.16 8.00 14.96
CA ASP A 566 2.95 8.01 13.73
C ASP A 566 4.02 6.91 13.74
N ILE A 567 4.49 6.57 12.55
CA ILE A 567 5.51 5.55 12.30
C ILE A 567 6.61 6.10 11.40
N THR A 568 7.85 5.74 11.70
CA THR A 568 8.98 6.05 10.82
C THR A 568 9.43 4.80 10.08
N THR A 569 9.44 4.86 8.75
CA THR A 569 9.94 3.77 7.90
C THR A 569 11.45 3.90 7.66
N GLU A 570 12.11 2.76 7.52
CA GLU A 570 13.52 2.66 7.11
C GLU A 570 13.74 3.12 5.66
N SER A 571 12.69 3.01 4.85
CA SER A 571 12.69 3.43 3.44
C SER A 571 13.12 4.90 3.26
N PRO A 572 13.99 5.21 2.29
CA PRO A 572 14.43 6.59 2.01
C PRO A 572 13.29 7.50 1.50
N TYR A 573 12.17 6.93 1.07
CA TYR A 573 11.01 7.69 0.61
C TYR A 573 10.08 8.12 1.75
N HIS A 574 10.29 7.58 2.96
CA HIS A 574 9.58 7.88 4.19
C HIS A 574 8.07 8.06 4.00
N ASN A 575 7.42 7.05 3.42
CA ASN A 575 5.98 7.03 3.20
C ASN A 575 5.39 5.66 3.55
N PHE A 576 4.07 5.61 3.69
CA PHE A 576 3.33 4.38 4.00
C PHE A 576 1.87 4.49 3.52
N ILE A 577 1.16 3.37 3.54
CA ILE A 577 -0.26 3.29 3.18
C ILE A 577 -1.13 3.30 4.45
N ALA A 578 -2.00 4.30 4.55
CA ALA A 578 -2.90 4.55 5.68
C ALA A 578 -4.35 4.68 5.22
N ASN A 579 -5.24 3.80 5.66
CA ASN A 579 -6.64 3.71 5.18
C ASN A 579 -6.76 3.67 3.65
N GLY A 580 -5.76 3.08 2.97
CA GLY A 580 -5.66 3.03 1.52
C GLY A 580 -5.22 4.34 0.86
N LEU A 581 -4.73 5.35 1.60
CA LEU A 581 -4.08 6.56 1.06
C LEU A 581 -2.56 6.49 1.24
N VAL A 582 -1.79 7.08 0.32
CA VAL A 582 -0.33 7.22 0.46
C VAL A 582 0.01 8.51 1.23
N THR A 583 0.80 8.39 2.31
CA THR A 583 1.21 9.49 3.23
C THR A 583 2.70 9.38 3.65
N GLY A 584 3.37 10.39 4.23
CA GLY A 584 4.82 10.32 4.58
C GLY A 584 5.47 11.27 5.65
N ASN A 585 6.82 11.43 5.68
CA ASN A 585 7.62 12.12 6.76
C ASN A 585 8.53 13.34 6.25
N CYS A 586 9.43 14.05 7.02
CA CYS A 586 10.18 15.36 6.70
C CYS A 586 11.73 15.45 7.11
N VAL A 587 12.52 16.61 7.02
CA VAL A 587 14.04 16.83 7.33
C VAL A 587 14.52 18.16 8.07
N ARG A 588 15.74 18.27 8.75
CA ARG A 588 16.33 19.48 9.51
C ARG A 588 17.81 19.93 9.22
N VAL A 589 18.20 21.20 9.57
CA VAL A 589 19.57 21.82 9.38
C VAL A 589 20.02 22.76 10.55
N GLN A 590 21.31 22.86 10.94
CA GLN A 590 21.84 23.87 11.91
C GLN A 590 22.74 24.93 11.28
N ILE A 591 22.52 26.21 11.58
CA ILE A 591 23.29 27.35 11.08
C ILE A 591 24.63 27.46 11.84
N THR A 592 25.76 27.47 11.11
CA THR A 592 27.10 27.48 11.73
C THR A 592 27.42 28.76 12.47
N LYS A 593 26.95 29.90 11.96
CA LYS A 593 27.28 31.24 12.49
C LYS A 593 26.75 31.47 13.91
N ASN A 594 25.54 30.99 14.22
CA ASN A 594 24.86 31.29 15.48
C ASN A 594 24.27 30.05 16.17
N GLY A 595 24.56 28.85 15.66
CA GLY A 595 24.14 27.57 16.23
C GLY A 595 22.63 27.31 16.18
N LYS A 596 21.82 28.16 15.53
CA LYS A 596 20.36 28.01 15.46
C LYS A 596 19.97 26.89 14.49
N VAL A 597 19.02 26.04 14.90
CA VAL A 597 18.48 24.96 14.06
C VAL A 597 17.26 25.45 13.29
N VAL A 598 17.21 25.17 12.00
CA VAL A 598 16.13 25.55 11.06
C VAL A 598 15.77 24.37 10.16
N THR A 599 14.50 24.29 9.78
CA THR A 599 14.02 23.32 8.79
C THR A 599 14.22 23.91 7.39
N ALA A 600 14.89 23.18 6.51
CA ALA A 600 15.14 23.61 5.14
C ALA A 600 14.57 22.59 4.15
N PHE A 601 13.80 23.09 3.19
CA PHE A 601 13.33 22.28 2.07
C PHE A 601 14.52 21.95 1.16
N VAL A 602 14.63 20.69 0.74
CA VAL A 602 15.62 20.29 -0.27
C VAL A 602 14.92 20.31 -1.63
N PRO A 603 15.22 21.28 -2.50
CA PRO A 603 14.58 21.40 -3.79
C PRO A 603 15.14 20.38 -4.78
N TRP A 604 14.34 20.08 -5.80
CA TRP A 604 14.65 19.16 -6.91
C TRP A 604 14.65 17.69 -6.50
N ASP A 605 14.09 16.84 -7.37
CA ASP A 605 13.96 15.40 -7.12
C ASP A 605 15.35 14.74 -7.02
N GLY A 606 15.54 13.83 -6.06
CA GLY A 606 16.83 13.23 -5.72
C GLY A 606 17.81 14.10 -4.92
N GLY A 607 17.48 15.37 -4.63
CA GLY A 607 18.36 16.28 -3.88
C GLY A 607 18.67 15.82 -2.45
N LEU A 608 17.73 15.10 -1.83
CA LEU A 608 17.86 14.54 -0.48
C LEU A 608 18.91 13.43 -0.40
N ASN A 609 19.08 12.68 -1.49
CA ASN A 609 20.00 11.54 -1.58
C ASN A 609 21.46 12.00 -1.70
N ILE A 610 21.68 13.24 -2.14
CA ILE A 610 23.01 13.84 -2.29
C ILE A 610 23.53 14.38 -0.95
N ILE A 611 22.63 14.75 -0.05
CA ILE A 611 22.96 15.38 1.23
C ILE A 611 23.08 14.29 2.29
N ASN A 612 24.18 14.31 3.04
CA ASN A 612 24.47 13.43 4.17
C ASN A 612 24.48 14.24 5.47
N GLU A 613 24.40 13.53 6.59
CA GLU A 613 24.65 14.14 7.90
C GLU A 613 26.07 14.70 7.94
N HIS A 614 26.23 15.83 8.63
CA HIS A 614 27.45 16.64 8.70
C HIS A 614 27.89 17.35 7.42
N ASP A 615 27.15 17.25 6.31
CA ASP A 615 27.44 18.07 5.13
C ASP A 615 27.27 19.56 5.42
N GLU A 616 28.16 20.35 4.83
CA GLU A 616 28.06 21.80 4.82
C GLU A 616 27.08 22.22 3.72
N VAL A 617 25.95 22.82 4.09
CA VAL A 617 24.94 23.30 3.16
C VAL A 617 24.86 24.82 3.16
N ILE A 618 24.58 25.41 2.01
CA ILE A 618 24.15 26.81 1.92
C ILE A 618 22.64 26.83 1.79
N ILE A 619 22.00 27.54 2.72
CA ILE A 619 20.56 27.76 2.74
C ILE A 619 20.26 29.22 2.42
N GLU A 620 19.18 29.46 1.69
CA GLU A 620 18.67 30.80 1.42
C GLU A 620 17.19 30.91 1.76
N ARG A 621 16.72 32.14 1.97
CA ARG A 621 15.29 32.42 2.15
C ARG A 621 14.53 32.15 0.86
N ILE A 622 13.39 31.48 0.97
CA ILE A 622 12.50 31.29 -0.18
C ILE A 622 11.72 32.60 -0.39
N GLY A 623 11.93 33.27 -1.52
CA GLY A 623 11.56 34.68 -1.70
C GLY A 623 10.16 34.94 -2.25
N GLY A 624 9.18 35.24 -1.39
CA GLY A 624 7.88 35.83 -1.76
C GLY A 624 7.83 37.37 -1.57
N PRO A 625 6.84 38.08 -2.14
CA PRO A 625 6.68 39.51 -1.92
C PRO A 625 6.47 39.81 -0.43
N GLU A 626 7.13 40.84 0.10
CA GLU A 626 7.04 41.27 1.51
C GLU A 626 7.61 40.33 2.58
N GLY A 627 8.56 39.44 2.25
CA GLY A 627 9.25 38.63 3.27
C GLY A 627 8.35 37.58 3.94
N ARG A 628 7.29 37.15 3.25
CA ARG A 628 6.45 35.99 3.60
C ARG A 628 7.00 34.71 2.95
N ALA A 629 6.51 33.55 3.40
CA ALA A 629 6.82 32.27 2.77
C ALA A 629 6.47 32.30 1.27
N TYR A 630 7.28 31.62 0.47
CA TYR A 630 7.03 31.50 -0.96
C TYR A 630 5.96 30.44 -1.21
N GLY A 631 4.75 30.87 -1.59
CA GLY A 631 3.64 29.97 -1.91
C GLY A 631 3.09 29.18 -0.72
N ASP A 632 2.48 28.03 -1.03
CA ASP A 632 1.75 27.11 -0.14
C ASP A 632 2.69 26.22 0.73
N LEU A 633 3.66 26.81 1.44
CA LEU A 633 4.56 26.08 2.35
C LEU A 633 4.67 26.78 3.72
N PRO A 634 3.72 26.59 4.65
CA PRO A 634 3.77 27.19 5.97
C PRO A 634 4.81 26.47 6.85
N GLY A 635 5.71 27.25 7.46
CA GLY A 635 6.70 26.77 8.43
C GLY A 635 8.13 26.61 7.88
N VAL A 636 8.29 26.31 6.59
CA VAL A 636 9.62 26.16 5.97
C VAL A 636 10.01 27.45 5.22
N ARG A 637 10.93 28.21 5.81
CA ARG A 637 11.35 29.54 5.30
C ARG A 637 12.63 29.51 4.46
N PHE A 638 13.28 28.35 4.39
CA PHE A 638 14.61 28.20 3.81
C PHE A 638 14.66 27.01 2.86
N ARG A 639 15.47 27.11 1.80
CA ARG A 639 15.78 26.01 0.90
C ARG A 639 17.27 25.78 0.79
N VAL A 640 17.69 24.55 0.55
CA VAL A 640 19.09 24.20 0.28
C VAL A 640 19.44 24.53 -1.17
N ILE A 641 20.54 25.25 -1.40
CA ILE A 641 21.00 25.63 -2.76
C ILE A 641 22.38 25.06 -3.12
N MET A 642 23.23 24.80 -2.13
CA MET A 642 24.56 24.22 -2.32
C MET A 642 24.87 23.22 -1.21
N VAL A 643 25.71 22.24 -1.53
CA VAL A 643 26.19 21.17 -0.64
C VAL A 643 27.71 21.05 -0.83
N ASN A 644 28.48 21.10 0.25
CA ASN A 644 29.95 21.07 0.30
C ASN A 644 30.61 21.99 -0.75
N GLY A 645 30.12 23.22 -0.87
CA GLY A 645 30.66 24.23 -1.80
C GLY A 645 30.27 24.04 -3.27
N VAL A 646 29.44 23.05 -3.61
CA VAL A 646 28.96 22.80 -4.98
C VAL A 646 27.45 23.05 -5.07
N SER A 647 27.00 23.66 -6.18
CA SER A 647 25.57 23.87 -6.42
C SER A 647 24.82 22.54 -6.47
N LEU A 648 23.74 22.43 -5.68
CA LEU A 648 22.89 21.24 -5.60
C LEU A 648 22.36 20.84 -6.99
N LYS A 649 21.96 21.83 -7.80
CA LYS A 649 21.51 21.63 -9.18
C LYS A 649 22.62 21.09 -10.10
N ALA A 650 23.87 21.51 -9.89
CA ALA A 650 24.99 21.02 -10.71
C ALA A 650 25.37 19.57 -10.36
N VAL A 651 25.22 19.18 -9.08
CA VAL A 651 25.41 17.79 -8.65
C VAL A 651 24.31 16.89 -9.20
N LEU A 652 23.04 17.33 -9.09
CA LEU A 652 21.90 16.59 -9.64
C LEU A 652 21.95 16.41 -11.16
N GLN A 653 22.46 17.40 -11.89
CA GLN A 653 22.63 17.31 -13.35
C GLN A 653 23.90 16.56 -13.77
N GLY A 654 24.65 15.98 -12.83
CA GLY A 654 25.91 15.26 -13.11
C GLY A 654 27.05 16.13 -13.64
N LYS A 655 26.90 17.47 -13.62
CA LYS A 655 27.89 18.41 -14.17
C LYS A 655 29.09 18.63 -13.26
N LYS A 656 28.92 18.38 -11.95
CA LYS A 656 29.97 18.43 -10.94
C LYS A 656 29.71 17.36 -9.89
N GLN A 657 30.76 16.70 -9.39
CA GLN A 657 30.62 15.75 -8.29
C GLN A 657 30.69 16.47 -6.95
N LYS A 658 29.95 15.96 -5.97
CA LYS A 658 30.00 16.45 -4.59
C LYS A 658 31.35 16.04 -3.98
N PRO A 659 32.17 16.98 -3.49
CA PRO A 659 33.39 16.63 -2.78
C PRO A 659 33.04 15.92 -1.46
N VAL A 660 33.66 14.78 -1.24
CA VAL A 660 33.61 14.03 0.03
C VAL A 660 34.62 14.68 0.96
N ARG A 661 34.18 15.05 2.16
CA ARG A 661 35.00 15.76 3.14
C ARG A 661 35.30 14.87 4.32
#